data_AF-A0A858RIJ7-F1
#
_entry.id   AF-A0A858RIJ7-F1
#
_cell.length_a   1.000
_cell.length_b   1.000
_cell.length_c   1.000
_cell.angle_alpha   90.00
_cell.angle_beta   90.00
_cell.angle_gamma   90.00
#
_symmetry.space_group_name_H-M   'P 1'
#
loop_
_entity.id
_entity.type
_entity.pdbx_description
1 polymer ?
#
loop_
_entity_poly.entity_id
_entity_poly.type
_entity_poly.pdbx_seq_one_letter_code
_entity_poly.pdbx_strand_id
1 'polypeptide(L)'
;MNPISDFSHPLRHRAAIFLPNGAAAALAIFVVAGPAQAADVTLGTTNGIGTSSFESATSWSNAAAPSAGNAYLVPSGLTLRTPADSAVDHTFAGDSLKLTSASLVYKGGTNNNVISVNNLTLDASLVNNASNTSTAFTLGGSINIAGTGTSTIFSNNATITVTAPISGNSGTLLLQTNTTTGRQVILTAANTYTGNIQVTGNSGAVLTSSGKLAFAMNSSAGAYNSITGAAPFEFSGVFTIDLTGAGTNPGDSHQLVNTATIAENFTATFAVEGWTKIGDVWVSPNGNYQFIPSSGVLVRVEPDVDLDGLPDAWEIEYFGSISAHDGDDDPDGDFSSNLAEYNAFTEPDDPASFPDSDFDGLPDGWETFYFTNLTQGPLGDPDGDFSSNEAEYAALTDPTTRVSFPDADADLVGDDWEIRHFGSIAACDPEADPDGDLFTNRQEFDSATNPKIQVSSPDYDLPLDGLPDGWEVKYFRAGNESLEQTILHTDGMLDSDGDGSTDAVEYHAGTNPKDSSSYPGGTAAYWRFEEKTTGLIEYPQVATAVKDVTNNGNDMMTWADYTAPSHITTVLDDVVTNTGAMNGSSLVFTEVDGNRYTSDNIYTSGTAPINAAIFNALTVEASFRPTRVGRGQGIIGKSGNPTGMAAPYQAPFTLKLNAENHVVAGLIDGSSTAREVISVRTVSADSWYSAAVTVSPTQLSLWLKAPGDTNYVLESSLAISGAWYPTEFNRVWVIGQTEYDPAENGGFGGYYSFNGEIDEVRISPTVLGNGKFLANVASGIEDPDSDGDAMGDAWELEYFGSLGQTAAGDFDGDGTTNIVEYLTGLSPVSGSSRFAGTVSGNTITWPAKAGVSFTVQRSATMADEASWADVATVVATGTTATWTDLVPPSGKAFYRIVLPTP
;
A
#
# COMPACT_ATOMS: atom_id res chain seq x y z
N MET A 1 -0.97 62.92 12.22
CA MET A 1 -0.96 64.33 11.76
C MET A 1 -1.18 64.30 10.25
N ASN A 2 -1.87 65.29 9.68
CA ASN A 2 -2.30 65.34 8.28
C ASN A 2 -1.36 66.29 7.47
N PRO A 3 -1.39 66.43 6.11
CA PRO A 3 -2.60 66.26 5.25
C PRO A 3 -2.43 65.79 3.75
N ILE A 4 -3.57 65.64 3.03
CA ILE A 4 -3.77 65.61 1.54
C ILE A 4 -3.28 64.30 0.84
N SER A 5 -3.97 63.59 -0.08
CA SER A 5 -5.32 63.63 -0.73
C SER A 5 -5.53 62.37 -1.62
N ASP A 6 -6.71 61.95 -2.13
CA ASP A 6 -8.13 62.07 -1.72
C ASP A 6 -9.03 61.23 -2.69
N PHE A 7 -10.22 60.80 -2.25
CA PHE A 7 -11.35 60.14 -2.94
C PHE A 7 -11.25 58.75 -3.65
N SER A 8 -12.38 58.04 -3.53
CA SER A 8 -12.67 56.67 -3.92
C SER A 8 -13.46 56.51 -5.24
N HIS A 9 -13.48 55.27 -5.76
CA HIS A 9 -14.45 54.68 -6.70
C HIS A 9 -15.94 54.97 -6.38
N PRO A 10 -16.93 54.59 -7.24
CA PRO A 10 -16.91 54.33 -8.70
C PRO A 10 -18.08 55.01 -9.46
N LEU A 11 -17.94 55.40 -10.74
CA LEU A 11 -19.12 55.67 -11.60
C LEU A 11 -18.97 55.28 -13.08
N ARG A 12 -20.13 54.89 -13.63
CA ARG A 12 -20.38 54.44 -15.01
C ARG A 12 -20.34 55.60 -16.01
N HIS A 13 -19.93 55.33 -17.25
CA HIS A 13 -20.31 56.17 -18.40
C HIS A 13 -21.00 55.37 -19.52
N ARG A 14 -22.19 55.86 -19.90
CA ARG A 14 -22.91 55.55 -21.16
C ARG A 14 -23.37 56.87 -21.76
N ALA A 15 -22.94 57.17 -22.98
CA ALA A 15 -23.62 58.06 -23.93
C ALA A 15 -23.01 57.75 -25.33
N ALA A 16 -23.70 57.06 -26.23
CA ALA A 16 -24.82 57.54 -27.05
C ALA A 16 -24.40 58.63 -28.06
N ILE A 17 -24.23 58.23 -29.32
CA ILE A 17 -24.24 59.14 -30.47
C ILE A 17 -25.47 58.77 -31.32
N PHE A 18 -26.38 59.73 -31.42
CA PHE A 18 -27.47 59.77 -32.39
C PHE A 18 -27.23 61.01 -33.24
N LEU A 19 -27.15 60.89 -34.57
CA LEU A 19 -27.32 62.03 -35.47
C LEU A 19 -28.13 61.64 -36.72
N PRO A 20 -28.85 62.59 -37.36
CA PRO A 20 -30.00 62.29 -38.19
C PRO A 20 -29.77 62.55 -39.69
N ASN A 21 -30.84 62.35 -40.45
CA ASN A 21 -31.03 62.63 -41.88
C ASN A 21 -30.21 63.80 -42.48
N GLY A 22 -29.63 63.53 -43.66
CA GLY A 22 -29.91 64.36 -44.85
C GLY A 22 -28.77 65.14 -45.48
N ALA A 23 -28.21 64.61 -46.57
CA ALA A 23 -27.75 65.40 -47.73
C ALA A 23 -27.71 64.50 -48.98
N ALA A 24 -28.41 64.88 -50.05
CA ALA A 24 -28.46 64.12 -51.29
C ALA A 24 -27.31 64.49 -52.25
N ALA A 25 -26.76 63.51 -52.97
CA ALA A 25 -25.85 63.74 -54.09
C ALA A 25 -26.07 62.73 -55.23
N ALA A 26 -26.77 63.19 -56.27
CA ALA A 26 -26.77 62.69 -57.65
C ALA A 26 -26.73 61.16 -57.91
N LEU A 27 -27.92 60.55 -57.99
CA LEU A 27 -28.12 59.25 -58.64
C LEU A 27 -27.89 59.36 -60.16
N ALA A 28 -26.78 58.81 -60.66
CA ALA A 28 -26.61 58.56 -62.09
C ALA A 28 -27.41 57.30 -62.48
N ILE A 29 -28.54 57.48 -63.17
CA ILE A 29 -29.39 56.37 -63.63
C ILE A 29 -28.70 55.68 -64.81
N PHE A 30 -27.88 54.66 -64.51
CA PHE A 30 -27.72 53.55 -65.43
C PHE A 30 -28.95 52.65 -65.28
N VAL A 31 -29.72 52.50 -66.36
CA VAL A 31 -30.73 51.44 -66.46
C VAL A 31 -30.00 50.12 -66.64
N VAL A 32 -29.49 49.57 -65.54
CA VAL A 32 -29.10 48.17 -65.48
C VAL A 32 -30.39 47.36 -65.52
N ALA A 33 -30.56 46.57 -66.57
CA ALA A 33 -31.62 45.58 -66.60
C ALA A 33 -31.47 44.69 -65.36
N GLY A 34 -32.48 44.67 -64.48
CA GLY A 34 -32.43 43.83 -63.29
C GLY A 34 -32.17 42.38 -63.70
N PRO A 35 -31.39 41.61 -62.92
CA PRO A 35 -31.19 40.20 -63.23
C PRO A 35 -32.54 39.54 -63.36
N ALA A 36 -32.77 38.87 -64.50
CA ALA A 36 -33.97 38.06 -64.68
C ALA A 36 -34.03 37.08 -63.51
N GLN A 37 -35.18 36.98 -62.84
CA GLN A 37 -35.34 35.97 -61.80
C GLN A 37 -35.07 34.60 -62.42
N ALA A 38 -34.10 33.89 -61.85
CA ALA A 38 -33.81 32.53 -62.28
C ALA A 38 -35.08 31.71 -62.14
N ALA A 39 -35.50 31.04 -63.22
CA ALA A 39 -36.68 30.20 -63.15
C ALA A 39 -36.37 28.95 -62.31
N ASP A 40 -37.28 28.59 -61.41
CA ASP A 40 -37.22 27.33 -60.67
C ASP A 40 -37.58 26.17 -61.61
N VAL A 41 -36.58 25.39 -62.00
CA VAL A 41 -36.71 24.27 -62.94
C VAL A 41 -36.60 22.95 -62.19
N THR A 42 -37.68 22.17 -62.19
CA THR A 42 -37.80 20.95 -61.36
C THR A 42 -37.61 19.69 -62.19
N LEU A 43 -36.90 18.69 -61.66
CA LEU A 43 -36.74 17.39 -62.30
C LEU A 43 -38.09 16.66 -62.38
N GLY A 44 -38.49 16.25 -63.59
CA GLY A 44 -39.72 15.49 -63.83
C GLY A 44 -39.61 14.02 -63.41
N THR A 45 -40.76 13.40 -63.16
CA THR A 45 -40.85 11.98 -62.77
C THR A 45 -40.49 11.00 -63.90
N THR A 46 -40.38 11.47 -65.14
CA THR A 46 -39.99 10.69 -66.32
C THR A 46 -38.46 10.63 -66.51
N ASN A 47 -37.71 10.19 -65.49
CA ASN A 47 -36.24 10.10 -65.49
C ASN A 47 -35.72 8.67 -65.79
N GLY A 48 -36.07 8.12 -66.95
CA GLY A 48 -35.84 6.72 -67.33
C GLY A 48 -34.41 6.19 -67.11
N ILE A 49 -34.31 4.91 -66.75
CA ILE A 49 -33.03 4.21 -66.60
C ILE A 49 -32.34 4.13 -67.97
N GLY A 50 -31.09 4.62 -68.04
CA GLY A 50 -30.25 4.59 -69.25
C GLY A 50 -29.84 5.99 -69.72
N THR A 51 -30.72 6.98 -69.66
CA THR A 51 -30.42 8.37 -70.07
C THR A 51 -29.64 9.16 -69.01
N SER A 52 -29.08 10.30 -69.43
CA SER A 52 -28.49 11.35 -68.57
C SER A 52 -29.56 12.39 -68.28
N SER A 53 -29.87 12.69 -67.02
CA SER A 53 -30.76 13.81 -66.67
C SER A 53 -29.98 15.08 -66.31
N PHE A 54 -28.66 14.94 -66.14
CA PHE A 54 -27.71 16.01 -65.81
C PHE A 54 -27.52 17.01 -66.96
N GLU A 55 -27.79 16.59 -68.20
CA GLU A 55 -27.66 17.43 -69.41
C GLU A 55 -28.83 17.31 -70.41
N SER A 56 -29.78 16.38 -70.22
CA SER A 56 -30.88 16.17 -71.16
C SER A 56 -31.99 17.21 -71.03
N ALA A 57 -32.50 17.68 -72.17
CA ALA A 57 -33.65 18.57 -72.24
C ALA A 57 -34.98 17.92 -71.83
N THR A 58 -35.12 16.60 -71.93
CA THR A 58 -36.41 15.91 -71.72
C THR A 58 -36.71 15.59 -70.25
N SER A 59 -35.79 15.91 -69.33
CA SER A 59 -35.91 15.55 -67.90
C SER A 59 -36.46 16.66 -67.01
N TRP A 60 -36.57 17.89 -67.51
CA TRP A 60 -36.80 19.09 -66.70
C TRP A 60 -38.15 19.76 -67.03
N SER A 61 -38.74 20.45 -66.05
CA SER A 61 -40.07 21.07 -66.18
C SER A 61 -40.21 22.13 -67.28
N ASN A 62 -39.10 22.73 -67.72
CA ASN A 62 -39.04 23.68 -68.83
C ASN A 62 -38.80 23.02 -70.21
N ALA A 63 -38.67 21.69 -70.26
CA ALA A 63 -38.32 20.90 -71.46
C ALA A 63 -37.04 21.36 -72.20
N ALA A 64 -36.11 21.98 -71.48
CA ALA A 64 -34.82 22.45 -71.98
C ALA A 64 -33.67 21.81 -71.21
N ALA A 65 -32.49 21.71 -71.84
CA ALA A 65 -31.29 21.24 -71.15
C ALA A 65 -30.91 22.24 -70.04
N PRO A 66 -30.26 21.78 -68.95
CA PRO A 66 -29.69 22.67 -67.95
C PRO A 66 -28.88 23.80 -68.59
N SER A 67 -29.13 25.02 -68.17
CA SER A 67 -28.54 26.23 -68.75
C SER A 67 -28.59 27.39 -67.76
N ALA A 68 -27.62 28.30 -67.90
CA ALA A 68 -27.43 29.45 -67.01
C ALA A 68 -28.65 30.38 -67.01
N GLY A 69 -28.85 31.09 -65.90
CA GLY A 69 -30.04 31.89 -65.64
C GLY A 69 -31.23 31.09 -65.07
N ASN A 70 -31.00 29.89 -64.54
CA ASN A 70 -32.03 29.02 -63.97
C ASN A 70 -31.51 28.29 -62.72
N ALA A 71 -32.38 28.11 -61.73
CA ALA A 71 -32.12 27.33 -60.51
C ALA A 71 -32.81 25.97 -60.62
N TYR A 72 -32.10 24.88 -60.33
CA TYR A 72 -32.61 23.53 -60.58
C TYR A 72 -32.91 22.79 -59.27
N LEU A 73 -34.06 22.11 -59.20
CA LEU A 73 -34.50 21.35 -58.03
C LEU A 73 -34.73 19.88 -58.39
N VAL A 74 -34.22 18.98 -57.55
CA VAL A 74 -34.51 17.54 -57.57
C VAL A 74 -35.37 17.19 -56.35
N PRO A 75 -36.69 16.98 -56.52
CA PRO A 75 -37.60 16.59 -55.46
C PRO A 75 -37.31 15.24 -54.81
N SER A 76 -37.91 15.05 -53.64
CA SER A 76 -37.83 13.84 -52.82
C SER A 76 -38.12 12.56 -53.60
N GLY A 77 -37.28 11.55 -53.37
CA GLY A 77 -37.37 10.22 -54.00
C GLY A 77 -36.91 10.15 -55.46
N LEU A 78 -36.49 11.26 -56.09
CA LEU A 78 -35.99 11.24 -57.46
C LEU A 78 -34.46 11.10 -57.54
N THR A 79 -33.99 10.58 -58.67
CA THR A 79 -32.55 10.40 -58.97
C THR A 79 -32.15 11.27 -60.16
N LEU A 80 -31.21 12.20 -59.93
CA LEU A 80 -30.44 12.84 -60.99
C LEU A 80 -29.29 11.90 -61.41
N ARG A 81 -29.14 11.69 -62.73
CA ARG A 81 -28.17 10.75 -63.30
C ARG A 81 -27.19 11.49 -64.18
N THR A 82 -25.90 11.32 -63.91
CA THR A 82 -24.80 11.86 -64.73
C THR A 82 -24.81 11.27 -66.15
N PRO A 83 -23.99 11.81 -67.05
CA PRO A 83 -23.71 11.19 -68.35
C PRO A 83 -23.09 9.79 -68.17
N ALA A 84 -23.18 8.97 -69.22
CA ALA A 84 -22.65 7.61 -69.23
C ALA A 84 -21.30 7.58 -69.95
N ASP A 85 -20.23 7.76 -69.17
CA ASP A 85 -18.81 7.63 -69.52
C ASP A 85 -18.31 8.45 -70.73
N SER A 86 -17.33 9.32 -70.49
CA SER A 86 -16.85 10.28 -71.49
C SER A 86 -15.36 10.54 -71.36
N ALA A 87 -14.70 10.89 -72.47
CA ALA A 87 -13.32 11.37 -72.45
C ALA A 87 -13.18 12.83 -72.01
N VAL A 88 -14.28 13.51 -71.67
CA VAL A 88 -14.32 14.88 -71.15
C VAL A 88 -15.12 14.96 -69.85
N ASP A 89 -14.76 15.92 -69.01
CA ASP A 89 -15.46 16.24 -67.77
C ASP A 89 -16.84 16.87 -68.02
N HIS A 90 -17.71 16.81 -67.01
CA HIS A 90 -19.11 17.25 -67.13
C HIS A 90 -19.46 18.29 -66.07
N THR A 91 -19.82 19.50 -66.52
CA THR A 91 -20.31 20.58 -65.65
C THR A 91 -21.82 20.72 -65.79
N PHE A 92 -22.54 20.77 -64.67
CA PHE A 92 -23.95 21.11 -64.65
C PHE A 92 -24.11 22.58 -65.04
N ALA A 93 -24.80 22.84 -66.16
CA ALA A 93 -24.84 24.16 -66.77
C ALA A 93 -25.87 25.14 -66.16
N GLY A 94 -26.62 24.73 -65.13
CA GLY A 94 -27.49 25.61 -64.35
C GLY A 94 -26.75 26.41 -63.29
N ASP A 95 -27.34 27.51 -62.81
CA ASP A 95 -26.71 28.41 -61.83
C ASP A 95 -26.61 27.76 -60.44
N SER A 96 -27.59 26.92 -60.10
CA SER A 96 -27.63 26.12 -58.87
C SER A 96 -28.40 24.82 -59.08
N LEU A 97 -28.14 23.85 -58.20
CA LEU A 97 -28.79 22.55 -58.16
C LEU A 97 -29.06 22.17 -56.70
N LYS A 98 -30.34 22.15 -56.28
CA LYS A 98 -30.76 21.66 -54.96
C LYS A 98 -31.30 20.23 -55.08
N LEU A 99 -30.82 19.33 -54.23
CA LEU A 99 -31.42 18.02 -53.98
C LEU A 99 -32.13 18.08 -52.62
N THR A 100 -33.36 17.56 -52.51
CA THR A 100 -34.12 17.50 -51.25
C THR A 100 -34.67 16.10 -51.08
N SER A 101 -34.12 15.32 -50.15
CA SER A 101 -34.38 13.87 -50.01
C SER A 101 -34.24 13.09 -51.32
N ALA A 102 -33.24 13.45 -52.13
CA ALA A 102 -33.04 12.98 -53.49
C ALA A 102 -31.63 12.38 -53.68
N SER A 103 -31.32 11.91 -54.88
CA SER A 103 -30.01 11.32 -55.20
C SER A 103 -29.34 11.88 -56.44
N LEU A 104 -28.04 12.19 -56.37
CA LEU A 104 -27.13 12.33 -57.51
C LEU A 104 -26.39 11.01 -57.69
N VAL A 105 -26.54 10.37 -58.85
CA VAL A 105 -25.89 9.09 -59.15
C VAL A 105 -24.90 9.27 -60.30
N TYR A 106 -23.62 9.06 -59.99
CA TYR A 106 -22.58 8.87 -60.99
C TYR A 106 -22.73 7.48 -61.61
N LYS A 107 -22.95 7.44 -62.93
CA LYS A 107 -23.15 6.19 -63.69
C LYS A 107 -21.85 5.52 -64.13
N GLY A 108 -20.83 6.32 -64.43
CA GLY A 108 -19.46 5.90 -64.75
C GLY A 108 -19.27 4.97 -65.95
N GLY A 109 -18.00 4.75 -66.24
CA GLY A 109 -17.45 3.77 -67.17
C GLY A 109 -15.93 3.79 -67.05
N THR A 110 -15.15 3.68 -68.12
CA THR A 110 -13.69 3.55 -68.00
C THR A 110 -12.96 4.84 -67.59
N ASN A 111 -13.56 6.03 -67.72
CA ASN A 111 -12.90 7.30 -67.45
C ASN A 111 -13.16 7.80 -66.01
N ASN A 112 -12.13 8.38 -65.38
CA ASN A 112 -12.25 9.09 -64.10
C ASN A 112 -12.63 10.55 -64.38
N ASN A 113 -13.92 10.84 -64.49
CA ASN A 113 -14.42 12.17 -64.83
C ASN A 113 -14.51 13.09 -63.60
N VAL A 114 -14.30 14.39 -63.83
CA VAL A 114 -14.79 15.45 -62.95
C VAL A 114 -16.27 15.73 -63.27
N ILE A 115 -17.12 15.62 -62.26
CA ILE A 115 -18.53 16.03 -62.27
C ILE A 115 -18.62 17.32 -61.47
N SER A 116 -18.80 18.45 -62.15
CA SER A 116 -18.80 19.78 -61.53
C SER A 116 -20.22 20.34 -61.39
N VAL A 117 -20.55 20.88 -60.22
CA VAL A 117 -21.81 21.61 -59.97
C VAL A 117 -21.49 22.90 -59.23
N ASN A 118 -21.63 24.05 -59.91
CA ASN A 118 -21.16 25.34 -59.41
C ASN A 118 -21.73 25.72 -58.03
N ASN A 119 -22.99 25.35 -57.75
CA ASN A 119 -23.67 25.57 -56.48
C ASN A 119 -24.63 24.39 -56.21
N LEU A 120 -24.10 23.32 -55.62
CA LEU A 120 -24.86 22.13 -55.21
C LEU A 120 -25.38 22.31 -53.78
N THR A 121 -26.69 22.22 -53.55
CA THR A 121 -27.25 22.12 -52.20
C THR A 121 -27.73 20.69 -51.93
N LEU A 122 -27.24 20.07 -50.86
CA LEU A 122 -27.65 18.74 -50.39
C LEU A 122 -28.48 18.86 -49.11
N ASP A 123 -29.80 18.67 -49.25
CA ASP A 123 -30.77 18.68 -48.15
C ASP A 123 -31.28 17.25 -47.94
N ALA A 124 -30.82 16.59 -46.88
CA ALA A 124 -31.05 15.16 -46.60
C ALA A 124 -30.84 14.21 -47.80
N SER A 125 -29.79 14.43 -48.61
CA SER A 125 -29.67 13.87 -49.97
C SER A 125 -28.37 13.08 -50.21
N LEU A 126 -28.41 12.15 -51.17
CA LEU A 126 -27.35 11.19 -51.45
C LEU A 126 -26.57 11.51 -52.73
N VAL A 127 -25.25 11.61 -52.65
CA VAL A 127 -24.33 11.48 -53.80
C VAL A 127 -23.78 10.06 -53.80
N ASN A 128 -23.95 9.31 -54.88
CA ASN A 128 -23.60 7.88 -54.96
C ASN A 128 -22.73 7.58 -56.18
N ASN A 129 -21.55 7.00 -55.95
CA ASN A 129 -20.77 6.36 -57.01
C ASN A 129 -21.39 4.98 -57.34
N ALA A 130 -22.26 4.94 -58.34
CA ALA A 130 -22.86 3.70 -58.84
C ALA A 130 -22.17 3.19 -60.13
N SER A 131 -20.88 3.48 -60.32
CA SER A 131 -20.12 3.04 -61.50
C SER A 131 -20.14 1.51 -61.65
N ASN A 132 -20.65 1.01 -62.77
CA ASN A 132 -20.71 -0.43 -63.05
C ASN A 132 -19.32 -1.06 -63.27
N THR A 133 -18.31 -0.24 -63.54
CA THR A 133 -16.92 -0.65 -63.81
C THR A 133 -15.98 -0.42 -62.61
N SER A 134 -16.53 -0.07 -61.43
CA SER A 134 -15.76 0.23 -60.22
C SER A 134 -14.78 1.40 -60.39
N THR A 135 -15.18 2.43 -61.16
CA THR A 135 -14.34 3.59 -61.49
C THR A 135 -14.62 4.78 -60.57
N ALA A 136 -13.56 5.41 -60.09
CA ALA A 136 -13.63 6.64 -59.30
C ALA A 136 -14.17 7.82 -60.11
N PHE A 137 -14.62 8.87 -59.41
CA PHE A 137 -14.91 10.18 -60.02
C PHE A 137 -14.53 11.31 -59.07
N THR A 138 -14.35 12.51 -59.64
CA THR A 138 -14.10 13.73 -58.87
C THR A 138 -15.36 14.60 -58.81
N LEU A 139 -15.78 15.04 -57.63
CA LEU A 139 -16.89 15.98 -57.43
C LEU A 139 -16.35 17.40 -57.25
N GLY A 140 -16.57 18.25 -58.26
CA GLY A 140 -16.11 19.64 -58.31
C GLY A 140 -17.25 20.67 -58.22
N GLY A 141 -16.87 21.96 -58.17
CA GLY A 141 -17.82 23.07 -58.00
C GLY A 141 -17.89 23.54 -56.54
N SER A 142 -19.08 23.65 -55.95
CA SER A 142 -19.23 23.92 -54.50
C SER A 142 -20.43 23.16 -53.92
N ILE A 143 -20.36 22.79 -52.63
CA ILE A 143 -21.38 22.00 -51.94
C ILE A 143 -21.83 22.74 -50.67
N ASN A 144 -23.13 23.00 -50.54
CA ASN A 144 -23.75 23.50 -49.33
C ASN A 144 -24.64 22.41 -48.71
N ILE A 145 -24.31 21.98 -47.49
CA ILE A 145 -25.15 21.06 -46.71
C ILE A 145 -26.25 21.88 -46.02
N ALA A 146 -27.50 21.45 -46.17
CA ALA A 146 -28.66 22.18 -45.68
C ALA A 146 -29.67 21.24 -45.00
N GLY A 147 -30.60 21.84 -44.24
CA GLY A 147 -31.63 21.11 -43.51
C GLY A 147 -31.09 20.43 -42.25
N THR A 148 -31.94 19.65 -41.59
CA THR A 148 -31.59 18.95 -40.33
C THR A 148 -31.31 17.46 -40.52
N GLY A 149 -31.45 16.94 -41.75
CA GLY A 149 -31.24 15.53 -42.06
C GLY A 149 -29.79 15.19 -42.41
N THR A 150 -29.57 13.90 -42.68
CA THR A 150 -28.27 13.39 -43.13
C THR A 150 -28.14 13.51 -44.65
N SER A 151 -27.14 14.25 -45.12
CA SER A 151 -26.70 14.26 -46.52
C SER A 151 -25.46 13.38 -46.66
N THR A 152 -25.47 12.47 -47.63
CA THR A 152 -24.49 11.37 -47.73
C THR A 152 -23.63 11.50 -48.99
N ILE A 153 -22.31 11.40 -48.84
CA ILE A 153 -21.39 11.13 -49.96
C ILE A 153 -20.98 9.66 -49.86
N PHE A 154 -21.46 8.84 -50.79
CA PHE A 154 -21.33 7.39 -50.77
C PHE A 154 -20.39 6.88 -51.87
N SER A 155 -19.15 6.58 -51.49
CA SER A 155 -18.16 5.85 -52.28
C SER A 155 -18.50 4.37 -52.36
N ASN A 156 -19.65 4.07 -53.00
CA ASN A 156 -20.24 2.75 -53.06
C ASN A 156 -19.45 1.80 -53.98
N ASN A 157 -19.45 2.08 -55.29
CA ASN A 157 -18.77 1.23 -56.27
C ASN A 157 -17.30 1.64 -56.51
N ALA A 158 -16.88 2.84 -56.10
CA ALA A 158 -15.49 3.27 -56.07
C ALA A 158 -15.34 4.57 -55.28
N THR A 159 -14.10 4.99 -55.07
CA THR A 159 -13.71 6.25 -54.45
C THR A 159 -14.39 7.47 -55.09
N ILE A 160 -14.69 8.46 -54.26
CA ILE A 160 -15.13 9.80 -54.65
C ILE A 160 -14.10 10.78 -54.11
N THR A 161 -13.50 11.57 -55.01
CA THR A 161 -12.60 12.68 -54.62
C THR A 161 -13.39 13.98 -54.67
N VAL A 162 -13.50 14.69 -53.56
CA VAL A 162 -14.26 15.94 -53.44
C VAL A 162 -13.29 17.12 -53.48
N THR A 163 -13.21 17.76 -54.65
CA THR A 163 -12.45 19.00 -54.88
C THR A 163 -13.32 20.25 -54.71
N ALA A 164 -14.64 20.08 -54.57
CA ALA A 164 -15.56 21.14 -54.20
C ALA A 164 -15.44 21.48 -52.70
N PRO A 165 -15.26 22.75 -52.30
CA PRO A 165 -15.40 23.14 -50.90
C PRO A 165 -16.83 22.88 -50.42
N ILE A 166 -16.93 22.29 -49.22
CA ILE A 166 -18.18 22.02 -48.52
C ILE A 166 -18.43 23.11 -47.47
N SER A 167 -19.65 23.65 -47.43
CA SER A 167 -20.11 24.67 -46.49
C SER A 167 -21.48 24.32 -45.90
N GLY A 168 -21.94 25.12 -44.93
CA GLY A 168 -23.17 24.92 -44.17
C GLY A 168 -22.91 24.73 -42.68
N ASN A 169 -23.95 24.76 -41.85
CA ASN A 169 -23.85 24.71 -40.38
C ASN A 169 -24.96 23.86 -39.74
N SER A 170 -25.56 22.95 -40.50
CA SER A 170 -26.72 22.16 -40.08
C SER A 170 -26.71 20.75 -40.67
N GLY A 171 -27.56 19.89 -40.11
CA GLY A 171 -27.65 18.47 -40.49
C GLY A 171 -26.40 17.67 -40.15
N THR A 172 -26.26 16.53 -40.82
CA THR A 172 -25.07 15.67 -40.74
C THR A 172 -24.55 15.36 -42.13
N LEU A 173 -23.25 15.50 -42.34
CA LEU A 173 -22.54 15.00 -43.52
C LEU A 173 -22.06 13.57 -43.26
N LEU A 174 -22.68 12.59 -43.92
CA LEU A 174 -22.26 11.19 -43.84
C LEU A 174 -21.27 10.86 -44.97
N LEU A 175 -20.03 10.58 -44.61
CA LEU A 175 -19.00 10.04 -45.51
C LEU A 175 -19.09 8.52 -45.45
N GLN A 176 -19.69 7.91 -46.47
CA GLN A 176 -19.99 6.48 -46.50
C GLN A 176 -19.14 5.75 -47.53
N THR A 177 -18.64 4.59 -47.13
CA THR A 177 -18.03 3.58 -48.00
C THR A 177 -18.85 2.29 -47.92
N ASN A 178 -18.74 1.41 -48.92
CA ASN A 178 -19.35 0.09 -48.82
C ASN A 178 -18.42 -0.87 -48.05
N THR A 179 -18.68 -2.18 -48.12
CA THR A 179 -17.86 -3.22 -47.49
C THR A 179 -16.61 -3.61 -48.29
N THR A 180 -16.28 -2.93 -49.40
CA THR A 180 -15.13 -3.26 -50.25
C THR A 180 -13.93 -2.39 -49.89
N THR A 181 -12.81 -3.02 -49.52
CA THR A 181 -11.55 -2.36 -49.18
C THR A 181 -11.02 -1.46 -50.30
N GLY A 182 -10.48 -0.30 -49.93
CA GLY A 182 -9.81 0.64 -50.85
C GLY A 182 -10.74 1.67 -51.51
N ARG A 183 -12.03 1.68 -51.16
CA ARG A 183 -12.99 2.72 -51.61
C ARG A 183 -13.13 3.77 -50.51
N GLN A 184 -12.77 5.01 -50.80
CA GLN A 184 -12.71 6.09 -49.79
C GLN A 184 -13.52 7.31 -50.23
N VAL A 185 -13.91 8.16 -49.28
CA VAL A 185 -14.30 9.55 -49.59
C VAL A 185 -13.10 10.45 -49.30
N ILE A 186 -12.53 11.05 -50.34
CA ILE A 186 -11.30 11.85 -50.23
C ILE A 186 -11.69 13.33 -50.30
N LEU A 187 -11.42 14.11 -49.26
CA LEU A 187 -11.69 15.55 -49.17
C LEU A 187 -10.39 16.31 -49.45
N THR A 188 -10.37 17.15 -50.49
CA THR A 188 -9.14 17.87 -50.90
C THR A 188 -9.24 19.40 -50.86
N ALA A 189 -10.43 19.93 -50.59
CA ALA A 189 -10.72 21.36 -50.59
C ALA A 189 -10.74 21.94 -49.17
N ALA A 190 -10.61 23.26 -49.07
CA ALA A 190 -10.84 23.98 -47.81
C ALA A 190 -12.36 24.02 -47.52
N ASN A 191 -12.82 23.22 -46.56
CA ASN A 191 -14.23 23.16 -46.19
C ASN A 191 -14.52 24.09 -45.01
N THR A 192 -15.66 24.78 -45.07
CA THR A 192 -16.19 25.66 -44.02
C THR A 192 -17.47 25.11 -43.39
N TYR A 193 -17.73 23.80 -43.58
CA TYR A 193 -18.87 23.12 -42.99
C TYR A 193 -18.68 22.92 -41.49
N THR A 194 -19.59 23.48 -40.69
CA THR A 194 -19.60 23.42 -39.21
C THR A 194 -20.81 22.64 -38.68
N GLY A 195 -21.31 21.67 -39.45
CA GLY A 195 -22.24 20.64 -38.96
C GLY A 195 -21.51 19.32 -38.66
N ASN A 196 -22.21 18.34 -38.10
CA ASN A 196 -21.60 17.06 -37.70
C ASN A 196 -21.16 16.24 -38.92
N ILE A 197 -20.01 15.58 -38.79
CA ILE A 197 -19.51 14.63 -39.78
C ILE A 197 -19.60 13.23 -39.19
N GLN A 198 -20.12 12.28 -39.96
CA GLN A 198 -20.14 10.87 -39.61
C GLN A 198 -19.42 10.06 -40.69
N VAL A 199 -18.61 9.07 -40.30
CA VAL A 199 -17.88 8.20 -41.24
C VAL A 199 -18.31 6.75 -41.04
N THR A 200 -18.60 6.03 -42.13
CA THR A 200 -19.08 4.63 -42.08
C THR A 200 -18.59 3.78 -43.25
N GLY A 201 -18.65 2.45 -43.07
CA GLY A 201 -18.22 1.45 -44.04
C GLY A 201 -16.81 0.90 -43.73
N ASN A 202 -16.15 0.30 -44.72
CA ASN A 202 -14.93 -0.47 -44.50
C ASN A 202 -13.62 0.32 -44.67
N SER A 203 -13.62 1.39 -45.46
CA SER A 203 -12.39 2.16 -45.75
C SER A 203 -12.51 3.67 -45.54
N GLY A 204 -13.71 4.14 -45.17
CA GLY A 204 -13.96 5.47 -44.61
C GLY A 204 -13.48 6.65 -45.45
N ALA A 205 -12.77 7.59 -44.82
CA ALA A 205 -12.47 8.90 -45.39
C ALA A 205 -11.00 9.31 -45.27
N VAL A 206 -10.59 10.28 -46.10
CA VAL A 206 -9.25 10.89 -46.08
C VAL A 206 -9.40 12.40 -46.24
N LEU A 207 -8.80 13.18 -45.35
CA LEU A 207 -8.59 14.62 -45.52
C LEU A 207 -7.16 14.81 -46.01
N THR A 208 -6.96 15.20 -47.28
CA THR A 208 -5.60 15.36 -47.83
C THR A 208 -4.90 16.61 -47.27
N SER A 209 -3.59 16.71 -47.47
CA SER A 209 -2.78 17.87 -47.06
C SER A 209 -3.16 19.22 -47.70
N SER A 210 -4.02 19.22 -48.73
CA SER A 210 -4.63 20.44 -49.28
C SER A 210 -6.03 20.73 -48.72
N GLY A 211 -6.63 19.77 -48.03
CA GLY A 211 -7.97 19.87 -47.47
C GLY A 211 -8.00 20.58 -46.12
N LYS A 212 -9.15 21.19 -45.81
CA LYS A 212 -9.45 21.70 -44.47
C LYS A 212 -10.79 21.21 -43.94
N LEU A 213 -10.92 21.12 -42.62
CA LEU A 213 -12.21 21.00 -41.92
C LEU A 213 -12.34 22.13 -40.89
N ALA A 214 -13.56 22.61 -40.69
CA ALA A 214 -13.86 23.70 -39.76
C ALA A 214 -14.59 23.16 -38.53
N PHE A 215 -14.20 23.65 -37.36
CA PHE A 215 -14.87 23.43 -36.09
C PHE A 215 -15.32 24.76 -35.52
N ALA A 216 -16.54 24.85 -35.03
CA ALA A 216 -17.08 26.05 -34.40
C ALA A 216 -17.86 25.70 -33.14
N MET A 217 -17.56 26.43 -32.06
CA MET A 217 -18.36 26.38 -30.83
C MET A 217 -19.59 27.24 -31.04
N ASN A 218 -20.78 26.65 -31.14
CA ASN A 218 -21.99 27.47 -31.31
C ASN A 218 -22.41 28.03 -29.95
N SER A 219 -22.57 29.35 -29.87
CA SER A 219 -22.86 30.14 -28.67
C SER A 219 -24.24 29.90 -28.01
N SER A 220 -24.90 28.80 -28.35
CA SER A 220 -26.16 28.33 -27.76
C SER A 220 -26.00 26.91 -27.23
N ALA A 221 -25.70 26.81 -25.93
CA ALA A 221 -25.76 25.60 -25.10
C ALA A 221 -24.96 24.39 -25.60
N GLY A 222 -23.62 24.53 -25.70
CA GLY A 222 -22.70 23.39 -25.81
C GLY A 222 -22.73 22.61 -27.13
N ALA A 223 -23.40 23.15 -28.16
CA ALA A 223 -23.46 22.53 -29.48
C ALA A 223 -22.23 22.89 -30.31
N TYR A 224 -21.18 22.07 -30.28
CA TYR A 224 -20.09 22.09 -31.25
C TYR A 224 -20.28 21.00 -32.32
N ASN A 225 -19.63 21.13 -33.48
CA ASN A 225 -19.61 20.04 -34.46
C ASN A 225 -18.52 19.02 -34.14
N SER A 226 -18.83 17.74 -34.34
CA SER A 226 -17.94 16.61 -34.08
C SER A 226 -17.82 15.68 -35.28
N ILE A 227 -16.72 14.93 -35.31
CA ILE A 227 -16.48 13.81 -36.23
C ILE A 227 -16.67 12.49 -35.47
N THR A 228 -17.50 11.59 -35.99
CA THR A 228 -17.87 10.32 -35.34
C THR A 228 -17.97 9.15 -36.34
N GLY A 229 -18.01 7.92 -35.82
CA GLY A 229 -18.54 6.76 -36.56
C GLY A 229 -17.52 5.69 -36.96
N ALA A 230 -18.02 4.46 -37.12
CA ALA A 230 -17.24 3.22 -37.07
C ALA A 230 -16.43 2.86 -38.34
N ALA A 231 -15.72 3.82 -38.93
CA ALA A 231 -14.85 3.58 -40.10
C ALA A 231 -13.59 4.46 -40.06
N PRO A 232 -12.48 4.08 -40.73
CA PRO A 232 -11.25 4.84 -40.65
C PRO A 232 -11.34 6.28 -41.19
N PHE A 233 -10.64 7.22 -40.57
CA PHE A 233 -10.47 8.57 -41.10
C PHE A 233 -9.01 9.02 -40.96
N GLU A 234 -8.32 9.13 -42.10
CA GLU A 234 -6.99 9.73 -42.16
C GLU A 234 -7.09 11.26 -42.20
N PHE A 235 -6.42 11.93 -41.26
CA PHE A 235 -6.28 13.37 -41.19
C PHE A 235 -4.87 13.78 -41.60
N SER A 236 -4.70 14.12 -42.88
CA SER A 236 -3.45 14.65 -43.44
C SER A 236 -3.50 16.16 -43.73
N GLY A 237 -4.66 16.81 -43.55
CA GLY A 237 -4.91 18.23 -43.82
C GLY A 237 -5.00 19.12 -42.57
N VAL A 238 -5.67 20.27 -42.70
CA VAL A 238 -5.69 21.31 -41.66
C VAL A 238 -7.05 21.41 -40.97
N PHE A 239 -7.08 21.56 -39.65
CA PHE A 239 -8.26 21.96 -38.89
C PHE A 239 -8.26 23.48 -38.65
N THR A 240 -9.39 24.14 -38.88
CA THR A 240 -9.64 25.53 -38.48
C THR A 240 -10.61 25.53 -37.31
N ILE A 241 -10.20 26.00 -36.13
CA ILE A 241 -11.02 25.97 -34.90
C ILE A 241 -11.43 27.39 -34.51
N ASP A 242 -12.74 27.67 -34.55
CA ASP A 242 -13.33 28.90 -34.01
C ASP A 242 -13.72 28.69 -32.54
N LEU A 243 -12.95 29.32 -31.65
CA LEU A 243 -13.12 29.30 -30.20
C LEU A 243 -14.24 30.25 -29.70
N THR A 244 -14.97 30.93 -30.58
CA THR A 244 -16.02 31.90 -30.21
C THR A 244 -17.19 31.21 -29.47
N GLY A 245 -17.14 31.18 -28.14
CA GLY A 245 -18.12 30.47 -27.31
C GLY A 245 -17.67 29.10 -26.82
N ALA A 246 -16.37 28.78 -26.91
CA ALA A 246 -15.75 27.75 -26.10
C ALA A 246 -15.92 28.05 -24.59
N GLY A 247 -15.86 27.01 -23.76
CA GLY A 247 -15.80 27.18 -22.31
C GLY A 247 -14.49 27.88 -21.88
N THR A 248 -14.58 28.79 -20.91
CA THR A 248 -13.46 29.64 -20.49
C THR A 248 -12.79 29.20 -19.20
N ASN A 249 -13.35 28.23 -18.49
CA ASN A 249 -12.80 27.74 -17.22
C ASN A 249 -11.83 26.59 -17.49
N PRO A 250 -10.67 26.53 -16.82
CA PRO A 250 -9.78 25.36 -16.89
C PRO A 250 -10.55 24.05 -16.70
N GLY A 251 -10.25 23.05 -17.54
CA GLY A 251 -10.97 21.78 -17.61
C GLY A 251 -12.19 21.76 -18.55
N ASP A 252 -12.71 22.91 -19.01
CA ASP A 252 -13.75 22.94 -20.04
C ASP A 252 -13.24 22.24 -21.33
N SER A 253 -14.00 21.27 -21.86
CA SER A 253 -13.53 20.41 -22.96
C SER A 253 -14.61 20.06 -24.01
N HIS A 254 -14.15 19.79 -25.23
CA HIS A 254 -14.96 19.55 -26.43
C HIS A 254 -14.38 18.42 -27.31
N GLN A 255 -15.17 17.38 -27.60
CA GLN A 255 -14.75 16.21 -28.36
C GLN A 255 -14.85 16.46 -29.89
N LEU A 256 -13.84 17.07 -30.49
CA LEU A 256 -13.86 17.40 -31.93
C LEU A 256 -13.82 16.14 -32.82
N VAL A 257 -13.03 15.14 -32.45
CA VAL A 257 -12.95 13.83 -33.12
C VAL A 257 -13.17 12.75 -32.08
N ASN A 258 -14.24 11.96 -32.19
CA ASN A 258 -14.58 10.96 -31.19
C ASN A 258 -13.82 9.64 -31.46
N THR A 259 -12.60 9.55 -30.94
CA THR A 259 -11.67 8.40 -31.07
C THR A 259 -12.21 7.10 -30.46
N ALA A 260 -13.15 7.17 -29.52
CA ALA A 260 -13.86 5.99 -29.02
C ALA A 260 -14.85 5.39 -30.05
N THR A 261 -15.14 6.08 -31.15
CA THR A 261 -16.07 5.62 -32.20
C THR A 261 -15.47 5.48 -33.59
N ILE A 262 -14.37 6.19 -33.88
CA ILE A 262 -13.71 6.24 -35.18
C ILE A 262 -12.35 5.54 -35.11
N ALA A 263 -11.75 5.22 -36.26
CA ALA A 263 -10.36 4.80 -36.33
C ALA A 263 -9.56 5.90 -37.01
N GLU A 264 -9.16 6.91 -36.24
CA GLU A 264 -8.39 8.05 -36.72
C GLU A 264 -6.93 7.71 -37.07
N ASN A 265 -6.35 8.52 -37.94
CA ASN A 265 -4.91 8.56 -38.18
C ASN A 265 -4.50 10.00 -38.49
N PHE A 266 -3.97 10.71 -37.50
CA PHE A 266 -3.40 12.05 -37.68
C PHE A 266 -1.96 11.90 -38.21
N THR A 267 -1.72 12.32 -39.45
CA THR A 267 -0.42 12.11 -40.10
C THR A 267 0.55 13.26 -39.86
N ALA A 268 1.82 13.08 -40.24
CA ALA A 268 2.86 14.11 -40.09
C ALA A 268 2.59 15.43 -40.87
N THR A 269 1.60 15.47 -41.77
CA THR A 269 1.18 16.72 -42.44
C THR A 269 -0.08 17.34 -41.85
N PHE A 270 -0.67 16.73 -40.82
CA PHE A 270 -1.78 17.33 -40.07
C PHE A 270 -1.36 18.65 -39.43
N ALA A 271 -2.26 19.63 -39.42
CA ALA A 271 -2.05 20.89 -38.69
C ALA A 271 -3.34 21.50 -38.14
N VAL A 272 -3.20 22.33 -37.11
CA VAL A 272 -4.27 23.24 -36.65
C VAL A 272 -3.91 24.67 -37.08
N GLU A 273 -4.83 25.37 -37.73
CA GLU A 273 -4.57 26.64 -38.40
C GLU A 273 -4.23 27.77 -37.43
N GLY A 274 -2.97 28.23 -37.48
CA GLY A 274 -2.46 29.33 -36.64
C GLY A 274 -2.05 28.88 -35.23
N TRP A 275 -2.06 27.59 -34.93
CA TRP A 275 -1.66 27.01 -33.65
C TRP A 275 -0.25 26.42 -33.76
N THR A 276 0.45 26.29 -32.63
CA THR A 276 1.80 25.71 -32.58
C THR A 276 1.71 24.24 -32.19
N LYS A 277 2.41 23.33 -32.88
CA LYS A 277 2.55 21.94 -32.43
C LYS A 277 3.70 21.84 -31.43
N ILE A 278 3.44 21.28 -30.25
CA ILE A 278 4.43 21.08 -29.20
C ILE A 278 4.21 19.68 -28.60
N GLY A 279 5.26 18.87 -28.54
CA GLY A 279 5.12 17.42 -28.36
C GLY A 279 4.17 16.82 -29.42
N ASP A 280 3.10 16.17 -28.96
CA ASP A 280 1.99 15.71 -29.81
C ASP A 280 0.73 16.59 -29.76
N VAL A 281 0.73 17.64 -28.96
CA VAL A 281 -0.41 18.56 -28.74
C VAL A 281 -0.31 19.79 -29.66
N TRP A 282 -1.45 20.40 -29.95
CA TRP A 282 -1.52 21.71 -30.61
C TRP A 282 -1.96 22.77 -29.62
N VAL A 283 -1.15 23.81 -29.42
CA VAL A 283 -1.40 24.91 -28.47
C VAL A 283 -1.89 26.15 -29.22
N SER A 284 -2.95 26.77 -28.70
CA SER A 284 -3.51 28.01 -29.22
C SER A 284 -2.56 29.21 -29.04
N PRO A 285 -2.69 30.29 -29.86
CA PRO A 285 -1.80 31.47 -29.81
C PRO A 285 -1.70 32.23 -28.47
N ASN A 286 -2.53 31.87 -27.49
CA ASN A 286 -2.60 32.51 -26.18
C ASN A 286 -2.48 31.50 -25.03
N GLY A 287 -1.91 30.31 -25.27
CA GLY A 287 -1.73 29.21 -24.29
C GLY A 287 -3.02 28.49 -23.89
N ASN A 288 -4.08 29.27 -23.66
CA ASN A 288 -5.33 28.90 -22.99
C ASN A 288 -6.05 27.62 -23.45
N TYR A 289 -5.85 27.18 -24.69
CA TYR A 289 -6.47 25.97 -25.24
C TYR A 289 -5.46 25.05 -25.92
N GLN A 290 -5.66 23.75 -25.74
CA GLN A 290 -4.90 22.67 -26.34
C GLN A 290 -5.81 21.71 -27.11
N PHE A 291 -5.42 21.31 -28.32
CA PHE A 291 -6.04 20.20 -29.07
C PHE A 291 -5.10 18.99 -29.06
N ILE A 292 -5.61 17.88 -28.53
CA ILE A 292 -4.87 16.64 -28.27
C ILE A 292 -5.30 15.60 -29.33
N PRO A 293 -4.48 15.28 -30.35
CA PRO A 293 -4.88 14.39 -31.44
C PRO A 293 -5.16 12.95 -31.00
N SER A 294 -4.44 12.43 -30.00
CA SER A 294 -4.59 11.06 -29.48
C SER A 294 -5.94 10.80 -28.80
N SER A 295 -6.54 11.82 -28.19
CA SER A 295 -7.88 11.76 -27.62
C SER A 295 -8.94 12.43 -28.50
N GLY A 296 -8.54 13.23 -29.49
CA GLY A 296 -9.42 14.04 -30.33
C GLY A 296 -10.14 15.16 -29.58
N VAL A 297 -9.66 15.51 -28.39
CA VAL A 297 -10.25 16.51 -27.48
C VAL A 297 -9.59 17.88 -27.68
N LEU A 298 -10.41 18.93 -27.68
CA LEU A 298 -10.00 20.30 -27.37
C LEU A 298 -10.29 20.58 -25.90
N VAL A 299 -9.32 21.11 -25.15
CA VAL A 299 -9.44 21.42 -23.72
C VAL A 299 -8.93 22.83 -23.43
N ARG A 300 -9.57 23.51 -22.46
CA ARG A 300 -9.08 24.75 -21.83
C ARG A 300 -8.15 24.36 -20.68
N VAL A 301 -6.88 24.74 -20.79
CA VAL A 301 -5.80 24.51 -19.79
C VAL A 301 -5.34 25.84 -19.24
N GLU A 302 -4.75 25.93 -18.05
CA GLU A 302 -4.07 27.20 -17.72
C GLU A 302 -2.92 27.47 -18.69
N PRO A 303 -2.59 28.75 -18.96
CA PRO A 303 -1.42 29.09 -19.75
C PRO A 303 -0.17 28.47 -19.13
N ASP A 304 0.58 27.81 -19.99
CA ASP A 304 1.87 27.18 -19.77
C ASP A 304 2.59 27.42 -21.12
N VAL A 305 3.56 28.32 -21.12
CA VAL A 305 4.15 28.91 -22.34
C VAL A 305 5.44 28.22 -22.76
N ASP A 306 6.23 27.72 -21.82
CA ASP A 306 7.49 27.01 -22.04
C ASP A 306 7.41 25.48 -21.83
N LEU A 307 6.33 24.99 -21.22
CA LEU A 307 5.81 23.60 -21.34
C LEU A 307 6.61 22.56 -20.58
N ASP A 308 6.91 22.92 -19.34
CA ASP A 308 7.41 22.05 -18.27
C ASP A 308 6.28 21.40 -17.43
N GLY A 309 5.04 21.88 -17.57
CA GLY A 309 3.86 21.42 -16.84
C GLY A 309 3.39 22.34 -15.72
N LEU A 310 4.08 23.44 -15.45
CA LEU A 310 3.71 24.48 -14.51
C LEU A 310 2.83 25.55 -15.19
N PRO A 311 1.86 26.17 -14.49
CA PRO A 311 1.14 27.31 -15.07
C PRO A 311 1.93 28.63 -14.96
N ASP A 312 1.93 29.43 -16.03
CA ASP A 312 2.52 30.78 -16.15
C ASP A 312 2.31 31.64 -14.88
N ALA A 313 1.10 31.55 -14.31
CA ALA A 313 0.67 32.37 -13.19
C ALA A 313 1.26 31.92 -11.85
N TRP A 314 1.51 30.62 -11.67
CA TRP A 314 2.11 30.02 -10.49
C TRP A 314 3.62 30.29 -10.47
N GLU A 315 4.31 30.07 -11.59
CA GLU A 315 5.73 30.41 -11.75
C GLU A 315 6.01 31.91 -11.55
N ILE A 316 5.08 32.79 -11.96
CA ILE A 316 5.17 34.24 -11.70
C ILE A 316 4.89 34.59 -10.24
N GLU A 317 4.11 33.79 -9.52
CA GLU A 317 3.80 34.00 -8.10
C GLU A 317 5.00 33.64 -7.22
N TYR A 318 5.61 32.47 -7.44
CA TYR A 318 6.75 31.97 -6.65
C TYR A 318 8.11 32.42 -7.20
N PHE A 319 8.43 32.16 -8.48
CA PHE A 319 9.75 32.46 -9.06
C PHE A 319 9.85 33.84 -9.74
N GLY A 320 8.71 34.48 -10.01
CA GLY A 320 8.63 35.76 -10.72
C GLY A 320 9.00 35.69 -12.22
N SER A 321 9.14 34.49 -12.80
CA SER A 321 9.57 34.28 -14.18
C SER A 321 9.18 32.91 -14.71
N ILE A 322 8.53 32.89 -15.88
CA ILE A 322 8.15 31.69 -16.64
C ILE A 322 9.32 31.03 -17.41
N SER A 323 10.44 30.81 -16.72
CA SER A 323 11.68 30.18 -17.23
C SER A 323 12.84 30.20 -16.21
N ALA A 324 12.58 30.48 -14.92
CA ALA A 324 13.65 30.57 -13.92
C ALA A 324 14.00 29.18 -13.34
N HIS A 325 12.98 28.38 -13.16
CA HIS A 325 12.98 26.98 -12.76
C HIS A 325 12.02 26.23 -13.69
N ASP A 326 12.18 24.92 -13.84
CA ASP A 326 11.22 24.07 -14.55
C ASP A 326 10.49 23.08 -13.61
N GLY A 327 9.48 22.38 -14.11
CA GLY A 327 8.68 21.40 -13.33
C GLY A 327 9.45 20.23 -12.70
N ASP A 328 10.68 19.94 -13.16
CA ASP A 328 11.57 18.90 -12.61
C ASP A 328 12.62 19.49 -11.63
N ASP A 329 12.75 20.81 -11.51
CA ASP A 329 13.63 21.47 -10.53
C ASP A 329 13.10 21.38 -9.09
N ASP A 330 14.04 21.42 -8.14
CA ASP A 330 13.88 21.50 -6.67
C ASP A 330 14.66 22.75 -6.19
N PRO A 331 13.99 23.92 -6.02
CA PRO A 331 14.67 25.19 -5.75
C PRO A 331 15.11 25.39 -4.29
N ASP A 332 14.42 24.79 -3.33
CA ASP A 332 14.64 24.97 -1.90
C ASP A 332 15.33 23.78 -1.20
N GLY A 333 15.35 22.61 -1.84
CA GLY A 333 16.10 21.42 -1.44
C GLY A 333 15.33 20.46 -0.55
N ASP A 334 13.99 20.42 -0.65
CA ASP A 334 13.14 19.54 0.17
C ASP A 334 12.92 18.12 -0.43
N PHE A 335 13.57 17.83 -1.56
CA PHE A 335 13.47 16.61 -2.38
C PHE A 335 12.20 16.51 -3.25
N SER A 336 11.34 17.52 -3.25
CA SER A 336 10.18 17.61 -4.14
C SER A 336 10.52 18.36 -5.42
N SER A 337 9.86 18.02 -6.53
CA SER A 337 9.91 18.86 -7.73
C SER A 337 8.77 19.88 -7.73
N ASN A 338 9.01 21.04 -8.33
CA ASN A 338 8.01 22.10 -8.51
C ASN A 338 6.65 21.58 -9.02
N LEU A 339 6.65 20.58 -9.90
CA LEU A 339 5.43 19.96 -10.41
C LEU A 339 4.72 19.09 -9.37
N ALA A 340 5.44 18.36 -8.52
CA ALA A 340 4.83 17.61 -7.41
C ALA A 340 4.12 18.58 -6.45
N GLU A 341 4.79 19.66 -6.10
CA GLU A 341 4.30 20.72 -5.23
C GLU A 341 3.10 21.49 -5.76
N TYR A 342 3.13 21.87 -7.04
CA TYR A 342 1.99 22.47 -7.72
C TYR A 342 0.73 21.58 -7.62
N ASN A 343 0.90 20.26 -7.68
CA ASN A 343 -0.19 19.30 -7.52
C ASN A 343 -0.61 19.08 -6.05
N ALA A 344 0.32 19.24 -5.09
CA ALA A 344 0.09 19.12 -3.65
C ALA A 344 -0.48 20.41 -3.01
N PHE A 345 -0.37 21.55 -3.69
CA PHE A 345 -0.65 22.91 -3.19
C PHE A 345 0.32 23.39 -2.09
N THR A 346 1.59 23.10 -2.27
CA THR A 346 2.70 23.55 -1.40
C THR A 346 3.45 24.75 -1.98
N GLU A 347 4.40 25.33 -1.20
CA GLU A 347 5.18 26.52 -1.56
C GLU A 347 6.62 26.14 -1.98
N PRO A 348 6.97 26.18 -3.30
CA PRO A 348 8.25 25.69 -3.87
C PRO A 348 9.47 26.59 -3.61
N ASP A 349 9.40 27.41 -2.57
CA ASP A 349 10.47 28.27 -2.09
C ASP A 349 10.56 28.30 -0.54
N ASP A 350 9.89 27.36 0.14
CA ASP A 350 9.96 27.13 1.59
C ASP A 350 10.10 25.63 1.90
N PRO A 351 11.30 25.13 2.26
CA PRO A 351 11.55 23.69 2.46
C PRO A 351 10.90 23.13 3.74
N ALA A 352 10.11 23.93 4.45
CA ALA A 352 9.19 23.49 5.49
C ALA A 352 7.76 23.21 4.97
N SER A 353 7.55 23.28 3.65
CA SER A 353 6.28 23.11 2.95
C SER A 353 6.39 22.03 1.87
N PHE A 354 6.60 20.78 2.26
CA PHE A 354 6.68 19.64 1.33
C PHE A 354 5.31 18.92 1.14
N PRO A 355 5.14 18.16 0.04
CA PRO A 355 4.12 17.14 -0.09
C PRO A 355 4.36 15.99 0.91
N ASP A 356 3.32 15.66 1.68
CA ASP A 356 3.24 14.55 2.63
C ASP A 356 1.87 13.88 2.41
N SER A 357 1.87 12.74 1.71
CA SER A 357 0.64 12.09 1.22
C SER A 357 0.01 11.13 2.22
N ASP A 358 0.76 10.60 3.18
CA ASP A 358 0.27 9.65 4.18
C ASP A 358 0.19 10.20 5.63
N PHE A 359 0.70 11.42 5.83
CA PHE A 359 0.63 12.24 7.04
C PHE A 359 1.45 11.73 8.22
N ASP A 360 2.61 11.13 7.95
CA ASP A 360 3.55 10.67 8.98
C ASP A 360 4.60 11.72 9.39
N GLY A 361 4.84 12.74 8.55
CA GLY A 361 5.74 13.86 8.80
C GLY A 361 7.03 13.86 7.98
N LEU A 362 7.29 12.83 7.16
CA LEU A 362 8.36 12.81 6.17
C LEU A 362 7.91 13.39 4.81
N PRO A 363 8.81 13.99 4.01
CA PRO A 363 8.48 14.39 2.64
C PRO A 363 8.33 13.20 1.68
N ASP A 364 7.27 13.20 0.86
CA ASP A 364 7.06 12.22 -0.22
C ASP A 364 8.31 12.12 -1.15
N GLY A 365 8.96 13.27 -1.40
CA GLY A 365 10.16 13.37 -2.23
C GLY A 365 11.37 12.64 -1.62
N TRP A 366 11.58 12.81 -0.31
CA TRP A 366 12.68 12.16 0.42
C TRP A 366 12.46 10.64 0.50
N GLU A 367 11.26 10.20 0.86
CA GLU A 367 10.91 8.77 0.89
C GLU A 367 11.06 8.10 -0.48
N THR A 368 10.59 8.76 -1.55
CA THR A 368 10.70 8.19 -2.90
C THR A 368 12.12 8.21 -3.45
N PHE A 369 12.97 9.16 -3.03
CA PHE A 369 14.39 9.20 -3.37
C PHE A 369 15.16 8.00 -2.78
N TYR A 370 14.99 7.71 -1.49
CA TYR A 370 15.71 6.63 -0.81
C TYR A 370 15.06 5.25 -0.97
N PHE A 371 13.73 5.15 -0.85
CA PHE A 371 13.01 3.87 -0.74
C PHE A 371 12.11 3.56 -1.93
N THR A 372 11.87 4.51 -2.85
CA THR A 372 10.97 4.38 -4.02
C THR A 372 9.49 4.16 -3.68
N ASN A 373 9.08 4.36 -2.42
CA ASN A 373 7.72 4.16 -1.94
C ASN A 373 7.46 4.94 -0.64
N LEU A 374 6.19 5.22 -0.36
CA LEU A 374 5.70 5.91 0.84
C LEU A 374 5.23 4.88 1.88
N THR A 375 6.16 4.25 2.58
CA THR A 375 5.84 3.31 3.67
C THR A 375 6.91 3.29 4.78
N GLN A 376 7.89 4.18 4.75
CA GLN A 376 8.94 4.21 5.77
C GLN A 376 8.55 5.21 6.85
N GLY A 377 8.06 4.72 7.99
CA GLY A 377 7.68 5.62 9.08
C GLY A 377 8.86 6.43 9.65
N PRO A 378 8.62 7.60 10.28
CA PRO A 378 9.67 8.46 10.85
C PRO A 378 10.55 7.77 11.90
N LEU A 379 10.02 6.74 12.58
CA LEU A 379 10.72 5.94 13.59
C LEU A 379 11.39 4.67 13.03
N GLY A 380 11.46 4.52 11.71
CA GLY A 380 12.18 3.42 11.07
C GLY A 380 13.70 3.63 11.11
N ASP A 381 14.43 2.52 11.22
CA ASP A 381 15.89 2.39 11.07
C ASP A 381 16.11 1.32 9.97
N PRO A 382 16.15 1.70 8.68
CA PRO A 382 16.13 0.74 7.57
C PRO A 382 17.48 0.04 7.31
N ASP A 383 18.59 0.60 7.78
CA ASP A 383 19.95 0.11 7.52
C ASP A 383 20.71 -0.42 8.76
N GLY A 384 20.19 -0.17 9.96
CA GLY A 384 20.67 -0.71 11.23
C GLY A 384 21.77 0.11 11.89
N ASP A 385 21.82 1.42 11.68
CA ASP A 385 22.79 2.34 12.30
C ASP A 385 22.32 3.02 13.59
N PHE A 386 21.12 2.66 14.05
CA PHE A 386 20.40 3.19 15.22
C PHE A 386 19.76 4.57 15.04
N SER A 387 19.99 5.24 13.91
CA SER A 387 19.31 6.50 13.57
C SER A 387 17.88 6.24 13.12
N SER A 388 17.01 7.21 13.35
CA SER A 388 15.64 7.17 12.83
C SER A 388 15.51 8.00 11.54
N ASN A 389 14.65 7.60 10.61
CA ASN A 389 14.36 8.34 9.38
C ASN A 389 14.12 9.86 9.63
N GLU A 390 13.43 10.23 10.72
CA GLU A 390 13.24 11.64 11.12
C GLU A 390 14.56 12.34 11.48
N ALA A 391 15.43 11.68 12.24
CA ALA A 391 16.75 12.20 12.61
C ALA A 391 17.68 12.35 11.40
N GLU A 392 17.63 11.38 10.49
CA GLU A 392 18.42 11.36 9.27
C GLU A 392 18.00 12.42 8.26
N TYR A 393 16.69 12.60 8.05
CA TYR A 393 16.16 13.71 7.27
C TYR A 393 16.61 15.07 7.85
N ALA A 394 16.55 15.22 9.18
CA ALA A 394 17.01 16.44 9.85
C ALA A 394 18.53 16.66 9.77
N ALA A 395 19.33 15.59 9.65
CA ALA A 395 20.79 15.63 9.51
C ALA A 395 21.29 15.66 8.06
N LEU A 396 20.41 15.41 7.07
CA LEU A 396 20.72 15.21 5.66
C LEU A 396 21.67 14.01 5.40
N THR A 397 21.37 12.87 6.03
CA THR A 397 22.10 11.62 5.87
C THR A 397 21.38 10.62 4.95
N ASP A 398 22.03 9.49 4.62
CA ASP A 398 21.51 8.45 3.70
C ASP A 398 21.00 7.22 4.49
N PRO A 399 19.68 7.11 4.71
CA PRO A 399 19.02 6.08 5.56
C PRO A 399 18.98 4.69 4.92
N THR A 400 19.81 4.47 3.91
CA THR A 400 19.99 3.18 3.24
C THR A 400 21.43 2.65 3.39
N THR A 401 22.29 3.40 4.08
CA THR A 401 23.71 3.09 4.26
C THR A 401 24.22 3.35 5.67
N ARG A 402 24.39 2.27 6.44
CA ARG A 402 24.89 2.20 7.84
C ARG A 402 26.23 2.89 8.18
N VAL A 403 26.84 3.56 7.21
CA VAL A 403 28.08 4.35 7.33
C VAL A 403 27.80 5.85 7.17
N SER A 404 26.53 6.25 7.18
CA SER A 404 26.03 7.60 6.98
C SER A 404 25.00 7.95 8.05
N PHE A 405 25.44 8.05 9.29
CA PHE A 405 24.65 8.42 10.47
C PHE A 405 24.79 9.92 10.79
N PRO A 406 23.86 10.52 11.56
CA PRO A 406 24.07 11.78 12.26
C PRO A 406 25.23 11.67 13.26
N ASP A 407 26.20 12.59 13.15
CA ASP A 407 27.39 12.70 14.01
C ASP A 407 27.63 14.20 14.28
N ALA A 408 27.00 14.73 15.32
CA ALA A 408 26.92 16.17 15.57
C ALA A 408 28.18 16.77 16.22
N ASP A 409 28.98 15.97 16.92
CA ASP A 409 30.26 16.41 17.50
C ASP A 409 31.52 15.89 16.80
N ALA A 410 31.32 15.09 15.74
CA ALA A 410 32.29 14.67 14.73
C ALA A 410 33.39 13.71 15.25
N ASP A 411 32.99 12.76 16.09
CA ASP A 411 33.89 11.79 16.73
C ASP A 411 33.89 10.38 16.09
N LEU A 412 33.04 10.16 15.08
CA LEU A 412 32.84 8.93 14.31
C LEU A 412 32.07 7.83 15.04
N VAL A 413 31.16 8.21 15.93
CA VAL A 413 30.07 7.41 16.50
C VAL A 413 28.74 8.12 16.21
N GLY A 414 27.63 7.38 16.03
CA GLY A 414 26.34 7.99 15.70
C GLY A 414 25.57 8.54 16.91
N ASP A 415 25.02 9.76 16.78
CA ASP A 415 24.36 10.53 17.85
C ASP A 415 23.32 9.69 18.61
N ASP A 416 22.45 8.97 17.89
CA ASP A 416 21.37 8.17 18.48
C ASP A 416 21.89 6.93 19.23
N TRP A 417 22.98 6.31 18.78
CA TRP A 417 23.64 5.22 19.51
C TRP A 417 24.28 5.74 20.80
N GLU A 418 24.94 6.89 20.75
CA GLU A 418 25.53 7.50 21.96
C GLU A 418 24.46 7.93 22.97
N ILE A 419 23.34 8.51 22.51
CA ILE A 419 22.21 8.85 23.37
C ILE A 419 21.60 7.59 23.97
N ARG A 420 21.42 6.53 23.18
CA ARG A 420 20.89 5.23 23.63
C ARG A 420 21.76 4.59 24.71
N HIS A 421 23.08 4.57 24.52
CA HIS A 421 23.98 3.87 25.43
C HIS A 421 24.52 4.76 26.56
N PHE A 422 24.79 6.05 26.34
CA PHE A 422 25.42 6.96 27.31
C PHE A 422 24.52 8.12 27.80
N GLY A 423 23.35 8.34 27.19
CA GLY A 423 22.38 9.35 27.58
C GLY A 423 22.63 10.75 27.00
N SER A 424 23.75 10.96 26.31
CA SER A 424 24.08 12.15 25.52
C SER A 424 25.35 11.90 24.72
N ILE A 425 25.46 12.47 23.52
CA ILE A 425 26.66 12.42 22.65
C ILE A 425 27.96 12.67 23.44
N ALA A 426 28.06 13.83 24.11
CA ALA A 426 29.23 14.24 24.89
C ALA A 426 29.52 13.42 26.19
N ALA A 427 28.83 12.30 26.41
CA ALA A 427 29.13 11.32 27.45
C ALA A 427 29.79 10.03 26.92
N CYS A 428 29.83 9.84 25.61
CA CYS A 428 30.67 8.83 24.97
C CYS A 428 32.16 9.23 25.03
N ASP A 429 33.03 8.23 24.91
CA ASP A 429 34.44 8.38 24.57
C ASP A 429 34.76 7.24 23.59
N PRO A 430 34.95 7.49 22.29
CA PRO A 430 35.10 6.44 21.26
C PRO A 430 36.17 5.38 21.53
N GLU A 431 37.16 5.73 22.35
CA GLU A 431 38.33 4.90 22.69
C GLU A 431 38.19 4.24 24.09
N ALA A 432 37.08 4.44 24.79
CA ALA A 432 36.79 3.78 26.07
C ALA A 432 36.21 2.37 25.87
N ASP A 433 36.51 1.52 26.86
CA ASP A 433 36.05 0.13 27.05
C ASP A 433 35.32 0.11 28.40
N PRO A 434 33.99 0.36 28.45
CA PRO A 434 33.28 0.60 29.71
C PRO A 434 32.91 -0.67 30.48
N ASP A 435 32.77 -1.82 29.82
CA ASP A 435 32.41 -3.10 30.43
C ASP A 435 33.59 -4.08 30.59
N GLY A 436 34.74 -3.79 29.98
CA GLY A 436 35.99 -4.51 30.14
C GLY A 436 36.16 -5.69 29.18
N ASP A 437 35.47 -5.70 28.04
CA ASP A 437 35.47 -6.78 27.05
C ASP A 437 36.63 -6.70 26.02
N LEU A 438 37.40 -5.60 26.03
CA LEU A 438 38.50 -5.23 25.10
C LEU A 438 38.13 -4.60 23.76
N PHE A 439 36.86 -4.35 23.48
CA PHE A 439 36.45 -3.48 22.39
C PHE A 439 36.30 -2.04 22.88
N THR A 440 36.51 -1.08 21.98
CA THR A 440 36.15 0.31 22.28
C THR A 440 34.74 0.60 21.77
N ASN A 441 34.07 1.56 22.40
CA ASN A 441 32.75 2.07 22.00
C ASN A 441 32.60 2.19 20.46
N ARG A 442 33.62 2.72 19.78
CA ARG A 442 33.60 2.87 18.32
C ARG A 442 33.64 1.55 17.54
N GLN A 443 34.38 0.55 18.02
CA GLN A 443 34.42 -0.78 17.39
C GLN A 443 33.08 -1.53 17.54
N GLU A 444 32.40 -1.29 18.65
CA GLU A 444 31.08 -1.83 18.93
C GLU A 444 29.99 -1.14 18.13
N PHE A 445 30.04 0.19 18.02
CA PHE A 445 29.19 0.94 17.09
C PHE A 445 29.38 0.47 15.64
N ASP A 446 30.63 0.32 15.18
CA ASP A 446 30.99 -0.23 13.85
C ASP A 446 30.42 -1.67 13.65
N SER A 447 30.09 -2.40 14.73
CA SER A 447 29.63 -3.80 14.73
C SER A 447 28.17 -4.01 15.21
N ALA A 448 27.45 -2.93 15.53
CA ALA A 448 26.09 -2.95 16.12
C ALA A 448 25.96 -3.66 17.48
N THR A 449 26.97 -3.54 18.35
CA THR A 449 27.03 -4.20 19.67
C THR A 449 26.85 -3.20 20.83
N ASN A 450 26.96 -3.63 22.10
CA ASN A 450 26.48 -2.86 23.25
C ASN A 450 27.59 -2.62 24.30
N PRO A 451 28.09 -1.37 24.43
CA PRO A 451 29.32 -1.01 25.17
C PRO A 451 29.20 -1.01 26.69
N LYS A 452 28.18 -1.71 27.20
CA LYS A 452 27.86 -1.85 28.61
C LYS A 452 27.54 -3.29 28.98
N ILE A 453 27.63 -4.22 28.02
CA ILE A 453 27.30 -5.63 28.17
C ILE A 453 28.46 -6.45 27.59
N GLN A 454 29.37 -6.86 28.47
CA GLN A 454 30.61 -7.59 28.17
C GLN A 454 30.44 -8.91 27.38
N VAL A 455 29.21 -9.35 27.09
CA VAL A 455 28.88 -10.54 26.30
C VAL A 455 28.23 -10.21 24.95
N SER A 456 28.14 -8.92 24.62
CA SER A 456 27.52 -8.36 23.43
C SER A 456 28.59 -7.61 22.67
N SER A 457 29.48 -8.38 22.02
CA SER A 457 30.67 -7.92 21.32
C SER A 457 30.68 -8.41 19.87
N PRO A 458 31.64 -7.97 19.04
CA PRO A 458 31.96 -8.64 17.79
C PRO A 458 32.39 -10.11 17.98
N ASP A 459 32.38 -10.87 16.90
CA ASP A 459 33.03 -12.18 16.72
C ASP A 459 34.06 -12.01 15.59
N TYR A 460 35.35 -12.08 15.91
CA TYR A 460 36.47 -11.83 14.99
C TYR A 460 37.45 -13.00 14.85
N ASP A 461 37.15 -14.12 15.51
CA ASP A 461 37.93 -15.35 15.46
C ASP A 461 37.92 -15.98 14.04
N LEU A 462 38.88 -16.88 13.76
CA LEU A 462 39.02 -17.48 12.43
C LEU A 462 39.40 -18.97 12.51
N PRO A 463 38.47 -19.90 12.22
CA PRO A 463 37.12 -19.67 11.68
C PRO A 463 36.07 -19.37 12.77
N LEU A 464 35.34 -18.24 12.63
CA LEU A 464 34.17 -17.83 13.44
C LEU A 464 33.45 -19.02 14.09
N ASP A 465 33.63 -19.17 15.40
CA ASP A 465 33.06 -20.26 16.18
C ASP A 465 31.62 -19.99 16.66
N GLY A 466 31.18 -18.72 16.57
CA GLY A 466 29.84 -18.26 16.93
C GLY A 466 29.69 -17.77 18.37
N LEU A 467 30.80 -17.61 19.10
CA LEU A 467 30.87 -16.93 20.40
C LEU A 467 31.27 -15.45 20.20
N PRO A 468 30.66 -14.50 20.94
CA PRO A 468 31.18 -13.15 21.00
C PRO A 468 32.53 -13.12 21.73
N ASP A 469 33.56 -12.54 21.10
CA ASP A 469 34.92 -12.34 21.64
C ASP A 469 34.93 -11.82 23.10
N GLY A 470 34.03 -10.90 23.44
CA GLY A 470 33.83 -10.31 24.76
C GLY A 470 33.29 -11.31 25.79
N TRP A 471 32.40 -12.21 25.38
CA TRP A 471 31.93 -13.32 26.22
C TRP A 471 33.10 -14.24 26.58
N GLU A 472 34.01 -14.51 25.64
CA GLU A 472 35.24 -15.24 25.95
C GLU A 472 36.14 -14.43 26.89
N VAL A 473 36.24 -13.11 26.71
CA VAL A 473 36.96 -12.21 27.62
C VAL A 473 36.41 -12.26 29.04
N LYS A 474 35.10 -12.35 29.22
CA LYS A 474 34.44 -12.49 30.53
C LYS A 474 34.79 -13.81 31.24
N TYR A 475 34.80 -14.93 30.53
CA TYR A 475 34.91 -16.27 31.16
C TYR A 475 36.29 -16.94 31.07
N PHE A 476 37.13 -16.58 30.11
CA PHE A 476 38.38 -17.30 29.81
C PHE A 476 39.65 -16.48 30.04
N ARG A 477 39.57 -15.15 30.01
CA ARG A 477 40.74 -14.26 30.10
C ARG A 477 41.54 -14.42 31.38
N ALA A 478 42.80 -14.81 31.27
CA ALA A 478 43.71 -14.97 32.41
C ALA A 478 44.61 -13.74 32.63
N GLY A 479 44.11 -12.76 33.39
CA GLY A 479 44.89 -11.61 33.85
C GLY A 479 44.99 -10.49 32.82
N ASN A 480 46.13 -10.35 32.14
CA ASN A 480 46.39 -9.28 31.16
C ASN A 480 46.65 -9.84 29.76
N GLU A 481 46.02 -10.96 29.42
CA GLU A 481 45.98 -11.48 28.04
C GLU A 481 45.33 -10.45 27.10
N SER A 482 45.81 -10.42 25.85
CA SER A 482 45.18 -9.68 24.76
C SER A 482 43.99 -10.47 24.19
N LEU A 483 43.16 -9.79 23.40
CA LEU A 483 42.04 -10.41 22.70
C LEU A 483 42.48 -11.65 21.90
N GLU A 484 43.47 -11.51 21.02
CA GLU A 484 44.09 -12.62 20.24
C GLU A 484 44.57 -13.84 21.06
N GLN A 485 44.79 -13.69 22.38
CA GLN A 485 45.18 -14.79 23.25
C GLN A 485 43.99 -15.41 23.98
N THR A 486 42.91 -14.65 24.12
CA THR A 486 41.74 -15.01 24.92
C THR A 486 40.78 -15.86 24.10
N ILE A 487 40.54 -15.45 22.85
CA ILE A 487 39.72 -16.15 21.84
C ILE A 487 40.33 -17.48 21.33
N LEU A 488 41.39 -17.97 22.01
CA LEU A 488 42.05 -19.24 21.73
C LEU A 488 41.89 -20.24 22.88
N HIS A 489 41.15 -19.88 23.93
CA HIS A 489 40.90 -20.77 25.07
C HIS A 489 39.65 -21.66 24.87
N THR A 490 38.75 -21.31 23.96
CA THR A 490 37.66 -22.19 23.50
C THR A 490 37.55 -22.24 21.97
N ASP A 491 36.60 -23.03 21.48
CA ASP A 491 36.21 -23.21 20.06
C ASP A 491 34.70 -23.50 19.94
N GLY A 492 33.92 -23.08 20.95
CA GLY A 492 32.50 -23.38 21.16
C GLY A 492 32.16 -24.86 21.42
N MET A 493 33.03 -25.80 21.05
CA MET A 493 32.81 -27.26 21.15
C MET A 493 33.45 -27.89 22.39
N LEU A 494 34.34 -27.17 23.08
CA LEU A 494 34.89 -27.56 24.37
C LEU A 494 33.79 -27.58 25.45
N ASP A 495 33.94 -28.51 26.40
CA ASP A 495 33.19 -28.63 27.66
C ASP A 495 34.18 -28.20 28.75
N SER A 496 34.17 -26.90 29.07
CA SER A 496 35.27 -26.27 29.82
C SER A 496 35.35 -26.65 31.30
N ASP A 497 34.23 -27.04 31.92
CA ASP A 497 34.18 -27.41 33.34
C ASP A 497 33.79 -28.87 33.62
N GLY A 498 33.32 -29.60 32.61
CA GLY A 498 33.04 -31.03 32.66
C GLY A 498 31.62 -31.40 33.09
N ASP A 499 30.63 -30.50 32.98
CA ASP A 499 29.23 -30.82 33.24
C ASP A 499 28.56 -31.66 32.13
N GLY A 500 29.11 -31.63 30.91
CA GLY A 500 28.60 -32.34 29.73
C GLY A 500 27.93 -31.45 28.67
N SER A 501 27.90 -30.13 28.89
CA SER A 501 27.51 -29.09 27.93
C SER A 501 28.76 -28.54 27.22
N THR A 502 28.61 -27.95 26.03
CA THR A 502 29.73 -27.23 25.40
C THR A 502 29.58 -25.73 25.59
N ASP A 503 30.70 -25.01 25.59
CA ASP A 503 30.81 -23.59 25.85
C ASP A 503 29.81 -22.76 24.99
N ALA A 504 29.55 -23.15 23.73
CA ALA A 504 28.52 -22.52 22.88
C ALA A 504 27.07 -22.85 23.27
N VAL A 505 26.79 -24.06 23.77
CA VAL A 505 25.46 -24.39 24.34
C VAL A 505 25.21 -23.54 25.59
N GLU A 506 26.25 -23.27 26.36
CA GLU A 506 26.19 -22.45 27.56
C GLU A 506 26.03 -20.96 27.28
N TYR A 507 26.75 -20.43 26.29
CA TYR A 507 26.52 -19.09 25.76
C TYR A 507 25.05 -18.87 25.39
N HIS A 508 24.50 -19.75 24.55
CA HIS A 508 23.08 -19.68 24.14
C HIS A 508 22.08 -19.96 25.26
N ALA A 509 22.48 -20.62 26.35
CA ALA A 509 21.66 -20.88 27.53
C ALA A 509 21.80 -19.80 28.62
N GLY A 510 22.72 -18.85 28.48
CA GLY A 510 23.05 -17.84 29.49
C GLY A 510 23.71 -18.43 30.74
N THR A 511 24.42 -19.55 30.60
CA THR A 511 25.08 -20.26 31.72
C THR A 511 26.58 -19.98 31.78
N ASN A 512 27.33 -20.65 32.67
CA ASN A 512 28.70 -20.25 33.01
C ASN A 512 29.69 -21.39 32.75
N PRO A 513 30.50 -21.33 31.67
CA PRO A 513 31.37 -22.42 31.21
C PRO A 513 32.59 -22.68 32.09
N LYS A 514 32.62 -22.14 33.31
CA LYS A 514 33.66 -22.35 34.32
C LYS A 514 33.09 -22.84 35.65
N ASP A 515 31.78 -23.09 35.74
CA ASP A 515 31.10 -23.58 36.94
C ASP A 515 30.08 -24.67 36.59
N SER A 516 30.54 -25.93 36.71
CA SER A 516 29.76 -27.16 36.49
C SER A 516 28.47 -27.32 37.34
N SER A 517 28.13 -26.33 38.18
CA SER A 517 26.84 -26.24 38.88
C SER A 517 25.86 -25.22 38.27
N SER A 518 26.36 -24.36 37.39
CA SER A 518 25.66 -23.36 36.58
C SER A 518 25.64 -23.84 35.12
N TYR A 519 25.00 -24.99 34.90
CA TYR A 519 24.87 -25.66 33.61
C TYR A 519 23.49 -25.40 32.96
N PRO A 520 23.31 -25.62 31.65
CA PRO A 520 22.03 -25.59 30.92
C PRO A 520 20.97 -26.53 31.51
N GLY A 521 20.27 -26.04 32.54
CA GLY A 521 19.37 -26.78 33.43
C GLY A 521 18.04 -27.25 32.82
N GLY A 522 18.08 -27.95 31.69
CA GLY A 522 16.97 -28.78 31.20
C GLY A 522 16.00 -28.11 30.24
N THR A 523 16.48 -27.75 29.05
CA THR A 523 15.67 -27.73 27.82
C THR A 523 16.12 -28.89 26.94
N ALA A 524 15.23 -29.86 26.69
CA ALA A 524 15.57 -31.06 25.92
C ALA A 524 15.46 -30.88 24.41
N ALA A 525 14.62 -29.96 23.95
CA ALA A 525 14.55 -29.47 22.57
C ALA A 525 13.84 -28.11 22.53
N TYR A 526 14.23 -27.28 21.57
CA TYR A 526 13.60 -25.97 21.32
C TYR A 526 13.66 -25.68 19.83
N TRP A 527 12.50 -25.46 19.23
CA TRP A 527 12.34 -25.12 17.82
C TRP A 527 11.73 -23.72 17.74
N ARG A 528 12.58 -22.73 17.42
CA ARG A 528 12.24 -21.31 17.27
C ARG A 528 11.76 -20.96 15.86
N PHE A 529 12.15 -21.77 14.88
CA PHE A 529 11.83 -21.59 13.45
C PHE A 529 12.52 -20.39 12.77
N GLU A 530 13.28 -19.56 13.49
CA GLU A 530 14.11 -18.48 12.93
C GLU A 530 15.23 -18.96 12.03
N GLU A 531 15.76 -20.15 12.31
CA GLU A 531 16.95 -20.69 11.65
C GLU A 531 16.70 -21.08 10.18
N LYS A 532 15.44 -20.95 9.70
CA LYS A 532 14.98 -20.95 8.29
C LYS A 532 15.87 -21.77 7.35
N THR A 533 16.10 -23.04 7.70
CA THR A 533 17.22 -23.84 7.17
C THR A 533 17.19 -23.92 5.64
N THR A 534 18.18 -23.29 4.99
CA THR A 534 18.20 -23.16 3.53
C THR A 534 18.82 -24.38 2.83
N GLY A 535 18.16 -24.89 1.79
CA GLY A 535 18.73 -25.89 0.89
C GLY A 535 17.69 -26.72 0.13
N LEU A 536 17.94 -26.97 -1.17
CA LEU A 536 17.31 -28.08 -1.89
C LEU A 536 18.02 -29.38 -1.51
N ILE A 537 17.30 -30.36 -0.96
CA ILE A 537 17.85 -31.68 -0.59
C ILE A 537 16.98 -32.76 -1.24
N GLU A 538 17.60 -33.70 -1.98
CA GLU A 538 16.87 -34.69 -2.76
C GLU A 538 16.15 -35.76 -1.92
N TYR A 539 14.94 -36.12 -2.36
CA TYR A 539 14.13 -37.30 -1.98
C TYR A 539 14.97 -38.55 -1.59
N PRO A 540 14.65 -39.27 -0.48
CA PRO A 540 13.28 -39.48 0.03
C PRO A 540 12.92 -38.84 1.37
N GLN A 541 13.82 -38.11 2.03
CA GLN A 541 13.59 -37.58 3.38
C GLN A 541 14.40 -36.30 3.59
N VAL A 542 13.75 -35.20 3.99
CA VAL A 542 14.43 -33.93 4.25
C VAL A 542 14.92 -33.93 5.70
N ALA A 543 16.20 -34.26 5.89
CA ALA A 543 16.85 -34.11 7.19
C ALA A 543 16.95 -32.62 7.58
N THR A 544 16.87 -32.33 8.89
CA THR A 544 17.02 -30.99 9.48
C THR A 544 16.15 -29.90 8.82
N ALA A 545 14.89 -30.23 8.51
CA ALA A 545 13.93 -29.30 7.95
C ALA A 545 13.47 -28.23 8.95
N VAL A 546 13.56 -28.52 10.25
CA VAL A 546 13.49 -27.54 11.34
C VAL A 546 14.63 -27.81 12.31
N LYS A 547 15.37 -26.77 12.68
CA LYS A 547 16.53 -26.85 13.56
C LYS A 547 16.12 -26.87 15.04
N ASP A 548 16.66 -27.81 15.81
CA ASP A 548 16.65 -27.76 17.28
C ASP A 548 17.80 -26.87 17.74
N VAL A 549 17.47 -25.69 18.26
CA VAL A 549 18.44 -24.64 18.61
C VAL A 549 19.27 -25.00 19.83
N THR A 550 18.82 -25.98 20.63
CA THR A 550 19.62 -26.54 21.72
C THR A 550 20.77 -27.42 21.23
N ASN A 551 20.83 -27.72 19.93
CA ASN A 551 21.79 -28.63 19.30
C ASN A 551 21.85 -30.05 19.90
N ASN A 552 20.88 -30.44 20.73
CA ASN A 552 20.74 -31.78 21.32
C ASN A 552 20.40 -32.90 20.31
N GLY A 553 20.47 -32.64 19.01
CA GLY A 553 20.23 -33.60 17.94
C GLY A 553 18.76 -33.92 17.69
N ASN A 554 17.82 -33.06 18.11
CA ASN A 554 16.39 -33.26 17.91
C ASN A 554 15.81 -32.48 16.72
N ASP A 555 16.66 -32.13 15.76
CA ASP A 555 16.25 -31.54 14.48
C ASP A 555 15.09 -32.35 13.86
N MET A 556 14.07 -31.64 13.38
CA MET A 556 12.89 -32.25 12.78
C MET A 556 13.09 -32.45 11.28
N MET A 557 12.31 -33.38 10.72
CA MET A 557 12.32 -33.75 9.32
C MET A 557 10.88 -33.79 8.77
N THR A 558 10.77 -33.76 7.45
CA THR A 558 9.49 -33.98 6.74
C THR A 558 9.61 -35.10 5.72
N TRP A 559 8.47 -35.62 5.28
CA TRP A 559 8.40 -36.78 4.38
C TRP A 559 8.84 -36.46 2.95
N ALA A 560 8.58 -35.24 2.44
CA ALA A 560 8.97 -34.82 1.11
C ALA A 560 8.94 -33.29 0.96
N ASP A 561 9.57 -32.77 -0.09
CA ASP A 561 9.63 -31.35 -0.48
C ASP A 561 8.24 -30.67 -0.50
N TYR A 562 7.20 -31.45 -0.80
CA TYR A 562 5.83 -30.97 -0.96
C TYR A 562 5.01 -30.91 0.35
N THR A 563 5.62 -31.35 1.46
CA THR A 563 5.17 -31.19 2.86
C THR A 563 6.19 -30.42 3.70
N ALA A 564 7.14 -29.72 3.06
CA ALA A 564 8.20 -28.99 3.74
C ALA A 564 7.65 -27.90 4.69
N PRO A 565 8.42 -27.49 5.71
CA PRO A 565 8.07 -26.36 6.56
C PRO A 565 7.95 -25.09 5.72
N SER A 566 6.86 -24.36 5.91
CA SER A 566 6.56 -23.09 5.27
C SER A 566 6.59 -22.05 6.38
N HIS A 567 7.44 -21.05 6.23
CA HIS A 567 7.66 -20.00 7.23
C HIS A 567 6.92 -18.72 6.82
N ILE A 568 6.47 -17.95 7.81
CA ILE A 568 5.85 -16.62 7.63
C ILE A 568 6.32 -15.68 8.75
N THR A 569 6.39 -14.38 8.47
CA THR A 569 6.84 -13.35 9.44
C THR A 569 5.77 -12.95 10.47
N THR A 570 4.56 -13.51 10.39
CA THR A 570 3.55 -13.30 11.43
C THR A 570 3.94 -14.07 12.68
N VAL A 571 4.25 -13.36 13.76
CA VAL A 571 4.62 -13.89 15.08
C VAL A 571 3.75 -13.27 16.18
N LEU A 572 3.89 -13.75 17.42
CA LEU A 572 3.12 -13.25 18.57
C LEU A 572 3.62 -11.88 19.08
N ASP A 573 4.92 -11.78 19.32
CA ASP A 573 5.67 -10.64 19.86
C ASP A 573 7.06 -10.70 19.20
N ASP A 574 7.70 -9.57 18.84
CA ASP A 574 8.97 -9.53 18.08
C ASP A 574 10.22 -9.99 18.87
N VAL A 575 10.07 -10.15 20.19
CA VAL A 575 11.09 -10.71 21.09
C VAL A 575 10.44 -11.74 22.01
N VAL A 576 11.05 -12.91 22.11
CA VAL A 576 10.66 -13.95 23.06
C VAL A 576 11.07 -13.51 24.46
N THR A 577 10.12 -12.92 25.19
CA THR A 577 10.33 -12.22 26.47
C THR A 577 11.28 -12.95 27.44
N ASN A 578 11.09 -14.27 27.65
CA ASN A 578 11.86 -15.02 28.64
C ASN A 578 13.16 -15.66 28.13
N THR A 579 13.59 -15.33 26.91
CA THR A 579 14.93 -15.67 26.38
C THR A 579 15.67 -14.46 25.84
N GLY A 580 15.01 -13.30 25.68
CA GLY A 580 15.57 -12.11 25.05
C GLY A 580 15.84 -12.27 23.54
N ALA A 581 15.48 -13.41 22.96
CA ALA A 581 15.81 -13.73 21.58
C ALA A 581 14.79 -13.13 20.61
N MET A 582 15.28 -12.60 19.48
CA MET A 582 14.43 -12.09 18.39
C MET A 582 13.46 -13.17 17.87
N ASN A 583 12.28 -12.73 17.46
CA ASN A 583 11.21 -13.54 16.87
C ASN A 583 10.70 -12.87 15.59
N GLY A 584 10.69 -13.60 14.48
CA GLY A 584 10.37 -13.12 13.13
C GLY A 584 10.00 -14.24 12.16
N SER A 585 9.59 -15.41 12.66
CA SER A 585 9.31 -16.61 11.87
C SER A 585 8.41 -17.62 12.57
N SER A 586 7.15 -17.75 12.16
CA SER A 586 6.31 -18.89 12.54
C SER A 586 6.10 -19.90 11.40
N LEU A 587 5.68 -21.12 11.73
CA LEU A 587 5.30 -22.15 10.76
C LEU A 587 3.81 -22.06 10.38
N VAL A 588 3.52 -22.00 9.08
CA VAL A 588 2.13 -21.87 8.57
C VAL A 588 1.55 -23.18 8.03
N PHE A 589 0.44 -23.61 8.63
CA PHE A 589 -0.33 -24.80 8.27
C PHE A 589 -1.64 -24.41 7.57
N THR A 590 -1.65 -24.32 6.25
CA THR A 590 -2.84 -24.01 5.45
C THR A 590 -3.36 -25.25 4.72
N GLU A 591 -4.64 -25.59 4.92
CA GLU A 591 -5.35 -26.69 4.24
C GLU A 591 -5.51 -26.39 2.73
N VAL A 592 -4.95 -27.25 1.88
CA VAL A 592 -4.89 -27.05 0.42
C VAL A 592 -6.06 -27.73 -0.31
N ASP A 593 -6.40 -28.97 0.07
CA ASP A 593 -7.42 -29.78 -0.61
C ASP A 593 -8.28 -30.65 0.33
N GLY A 594 -8.22 -30.39 1.64
CA GLY A 594 -8.93 -31.14 2.68
C GLY A 594 -8.20 -32.37 3.23
N ASN A 595 -7.16 -32.86 2.53
CA ASN A 595 -6.29 -33.94 3.00
C ASN A 595 -4.80 -33.56 3.03
N ARG A 596 -4.41 -32.43 2.43
CA ARG A 596 -3.03 -31.93 2.38
C ARG A 596 -2.94 -30.50 2.92
N TYR A 597 -1.82 -30.19 3.56
CA TYR A 597 -1.48 -28.87 4.12
C TYR A 597 -0.20 -28.31 3.47
N THR A 598 0.04 -27.00 3.60
CA THR A 598 1.30 -26.33 3.17
C THR A 598 2.52 -26.88 3.89
N SER A 599 2.37 -27.14 5.19
CA SER A 599 3.30 -27.88 6.02
C SER A 599 2.57 -29.04 6.66
N ASP A 600 3.17 -30.23 6.65
CA ASP A 600 2.52 -31.44 7.14
C ASP A 600 3.55 -32.48 7.57
N ASN A 601 3.25 -33.23 8.65
CA ASN A 601 4.13 -34.25 9.22
C ASN A 601 5.55 -33.70 9.48
N ILE A 602 5.67 -32.63 10.27
CA ILE A 602 6.96 -32.14 10.80
C ILE A 602 7.24 -32.93 12.07
N TYR A 603 8.18 -33.88 12.00
CA TYR A 603 8.44 -34.82 13.11
C TYR A 603 9.94 -34.99 13.40
N THR A 604 10.30 -35.26 14.65
CA THR A 604 11.69 -35.49 15.04
C THR A 604 12.28 -36.70 14.32
N SER A 605 13.55 -36.64 13.93
CA SER A 605 14.19 -37.77 13.23
C SER A 605 14.09 -39.07 14.04
N GLY A 606 14.03 -40.24 13.36
CA GLY A 606 13.92 -41.53 14.05
C GLY A 606 15.07 -41.86 15.02
N THR A 607 16.18 -41.12 14.91
CA THR A 607 17.37 -41.18 15.76
C THR A 607 17.44 -40.08 16.84
N ALA A 608 16.51 -39.11 16.85
CA ALA A 608 16.51 -38.00 17.80
C ALA A 608 16.46 -38.48 19.26
N PRO A 609 17.38 -38.04 20.15
CA PRO A 609 17.43 -38.49 21.55
C PRO A 609 16.12 -38.31 22.31
N ILE A 610 15.39 -37.20 22.09
CA ILE A 610 14.12 -36.88 22.75
C ILE A 610 12.99 -37.89 22.44
N ASN A 611 13.16 -38.75 21.43
CA ASN A 611 12.19 -39.80 21.13
C ASN A 611 12.18 -40.89 22.20
N ALA A 612 13.35 -41.22 22.76
CA ALA A 612 13.53 -42.25 23.78
C ALA A 612 13.64 -41.69 25.21
N ALA A 613 13.69 -40.36 25.36
CA ALA A 613 13.78 -39.68 26.66
C ALA A 613 12.64 -40.07 27.62
N ILE A 614 12.99 -40.26 28.90
CA ILE A 614 12.06 -40.55 30.00
C ILE A 614 11.99 -39.32 30.89
N PHE A 615 10.78 -38.77 31.04
CA PHE A 615 10.55 -37.51 31.72
C PHE A 615 9.94 -37.73 33.12
N ASN A 616 10.74 -37.52 34.16
CA ASN A 616 10.25 -37.51 35.54
C ASN A 616 9.40 -36.26 35.86
N ALA A 617 9.71 -35.16 35.17
CA ALA A 617 8.96 -33.92 35.11
C ALA A 617 9.02 -33.41 33.65
N LEU A 618 8.09 -32.53 33.29
CA LEU A 618 7.99 -31.98 31.94
C LEU A 618 7.36 -30.58 31.97
N THR A 619 7.86 -29.69 31.12
CA THR A 619 7.12 -28.52 30.61
C THR A 619 7.13 -28.59 29.09
N VAL A 620 5.96 -28.41 28.47
CA VAL A 620 5.83 -28.27 27.00
C VAL A 620 5.14 -26.95 26.70
N GLU A 621 5.74 -26.17 25.82
CA GLU A 621 5.28 -24.84 25.44
C GLU A 621 5.10 -24.74 23.93
N ALA A 622 4.10 -23.97 23.51
CA ALA A 622 3.88 -23.59 22.12
C ALA A 622 3.06 -22.29 22.05
N SER A 623 3.47 -21.37 21.18
CA SER A 623 2.63 -20.26 20.70
C SER A 623 1.88 -20.70 19.44
N PHE A 624 0.65 -20.23 19.26
CA PHE A 624 -0.18 -20.63 18.12
C PHE A 624 -1.28 -19.60 17.81
N ARG A 625 -1.62 -19.48 16.54
CA ARG A 625 -2.70 -18.63 16.00
C ARG A 625 -3.56 -19.46 15.05
N PRO A 626 -4.75 -19.94 15.47
CA PRO A 626 -5.57 -20.77 14.59
C PRO A 626 -6.33 -19.89 13.58
N THR A 627 -6.20 -20.13 12.28
CA THR A 627 -7.01 -19.45 11.25
C THR A 627 -8.35 -20.15 11.02
N ARG A 628 -8.49 -21.40 11.47
CA ARG A 628 -9.76 -22.14 11.47
C ARG A 628 -10.04 -22.75 12.84
N VAL A 629 -11.26 -22.54 13.33
CA VAL A 629 -11.78 -23.09 14.60
C VAL A 629 -13.03 -23.95 14.36
N GLY A 630 -13.58 -24.55 15.41
CA GLY A 630 -14.79 -25.41 15.36
C GLY A 630 -14.50 -26.88 15.02
N ARG A 631 -13.25 -27.32 15.17
CA ARG A 631 -12.79 -28.69 14.90
C ARG A 631 -11.65 -29.08 15.84
N GLY A 632 -11.54 -30.37 16.14
CA GLY A 632 -10.38 -30.87 16.86
C GLY A 632 -9.13 -30.92 15.97
N GLN A 633 -8.03 -30.31 16.41
CA GLN A 633 -6.77 -30.20 15.66
C GLN A 633 -5.54 -30.13 16.58
N GLY A 634 -4.43 -30.74 16.18
CA GLY A 634 -3.22 -30.87 17.02
C GLY A 634 -2.23 -29.71 16.87
N ILE A 635 -1.63 -29.24 17.97
CA ILE A 635 -0.57 -28.22 17.99
C ILE A 635 0.79 -28.92 18.08
N ILE A 636 1.00 -29.73 19.13
CA ILE A 636 2.18 -30.60 19.28
C ILE A 636 1.77 -31.90 19.98
N GLY A 637 2.33 -33.03 19.56
CA GLY A 637 2.15 -34.32 20.23
C GLY A 637 3.40 -35.19 20.22
N LYS A 638 3.42 -36.20 21.08
CA LYS A 638 4.31 -37.36 20.97
C LYS A 638 3.49 -38.52 20.45
N SER A 639 3.80 -39.04 19.26
CA SER A 639 2.95 -40.01 18.56
C SER A 639 2.95 -41.39 19.23
N GLY A 640 1.87 -42.15 19.01
CA GLY A 640 1.79 -43.59 19.30
C GLY A 640 0.67 -44.02 20.24
N ASN A 641 0.60 -45.31 20.54
CA ASN A 641 -0.50 -45.95 21.27
C ASN A 641 -0.05 -46.74 22.51
N PRO A 642 0.20 -46.08 23.65
CA PRO A 642 0.58 -46.71 24.93
C PRO A 642 -0.53 -47.54 25.62
N THR A 643 -1.82 -47.27 25.34
CA THR A 643 -2.95 -47.95 26.02
C THR A 643 -3.61 -49.05 25.20
N GLY A 644 -3.25 -49.21 23.93
CA GLY A 644 -3.81 -50.19 23.00
C GLY A 644 -5.12 -49.72 22.34
N MET A 645 -5.87 -50.64 21.73
CA MET A 645 -7.12 -50.31 21.01
C MET A 645 -8.33 -50.02 21.93
N ALA A 646 -8.13 -49.79 23.23
CA ALA A 646 -9.21 -49.56 24.19
C ALA A 646 -9.32 -48.07 24.52
N ALA A 647 -10.51 -47.49 24.31
CA ALA A 647 -10.80 -46.11 24.66
C ALA A 647 -10.76 -45.86 26.19
N PRO A 648 -10.41 -44.64 26.66
CA PRO A 648 -10.11 -43.43 25.87
C PRO A 648 -8.77 -43.50 25.13
N TYR A 649 -8.77 -43.03 23.88
CA TYR A 649 -7.58 -42.96 23.04
C TYR A 649 -6.79 -41.70 23.37
N GLN A 650 -5.55 -41.86 23.80
CA GLN A 650 -4.66 -40.76 24.17
C GLN A 650 -3.23 -41.16 23.80
N ALA A 651 -2.59 -40.36 22.94
CA ALA A 651 -1.17 -40.51 22.65
C ALA A 651 -0.34 -40.16 23.90
N PRO A 652 0.94 -40.58 24.01
CA PRO A 652 1.78 -40.33 25.18
C PRO A 652 1.71 -38.90 25.71
N PHE A 653 1.69 -37.91 24.80
CA PHE A 653 1.40 -36.51 25.08
C PHE A 653 0.67 -35.88 23.88
N THR A 654 -0.29 -34.97 24.14
CA THR A 654 -0.94 -34.13 23.13
C THR A 654 -1.28 -32.75 23.68
N LEU A 655 -0.94 -31.69 22.95
CA LEU A 655 -1.50 -30.35 23.07
C LEU A 655 -2.30 -30.06 21.80
N LYS A 656 -3.59 -29.74 21.94
CA LYS A 656 -4.56 -29.71 20.84
C LYS A 656 -5.71 -28.73 21.13
N LEU A 657 -6.46 -28.38 20.09
CA LEU A 657 -7.79 -27.79 20.22
C LEU A 657 -8.86 -28.87 20.10
N ASN A 658 -10.00 -28.71 20.79
CA ASN A 658 -11.20 -29.54 20.59
C ASN A 658 -12.23 -28.86 19.66
N ALA A 659 -13.35 -29.54 19.37
CA ALA A 659 -14.39 -29.01 18.48
C ALA A 659 -15.13 -27.79 19.06
N GLU A 660 -15.06 -27.62 20.39
CA GLU A 660 -15.61 -26.53 21.17
C GLU A 660 -14.61 -25.36 21.36
N ASN A 661 -13.46 -25.38 20.69
CA ASN A 661 -12.40 -24.36 20.71
C ASN A 661 -11.64 -24.21 22.04
N HIS A 662 -11.69 -25.21 22.92
CA HIS A 662 -10.83 -25.23 24.11
C HIS A 662 -9.47 -25.86 23.78
N VAL A 663 -8.43 -25.34 24.43
CA VAL A 663 -7.10 -25.97 24.47
C VAL A 663 -7.18 -27.18 25.40
N VAL A 664 -6.66 -28.31 24.96
CA VAL A 664 -6.64 -29.57 25.72
C VAL A 664 -5.21 -30.08 25.77
N ALA A 665 -4.70 -30.28 26.98
CA ALA A 665 -3.45 -30.97 27.21
C ALA A 665 -3.74 -32.36 27.78
N GLY A 666 -3.23 -33.40 27.10
CA GLY A 666 -3.48 -34.81 27.42
C GLY A 666 -2.21 -35.63 27.49
N LEU A 667 -2.17 -36.62 28.38
CA LEU A 667 -1.04 -37.55 28.53
C LEU A 667 -1.49 -38.90 29.11
N ILE A 668 -0.55 -39.86 29.15
CA ILE A 668 -0.68 -41.07 29.96
C ILE A 668 0.16 -40.96 31.24
N ASP A 669 -0.49 -41.07 32.40
CA ASP A 669 0.21 -41.02 33.69
C ASP A 669 0.97 -42.32 34.01
N GLY A 670 1.79 -42.30 35.07
CA GLY A 670 2.56 -43.45 35.53
C GLY A 670 1.72 -44.66 36.01
N SER A 671 0.39 -44.55 36.04
CA SER A 671 -0.54 -45.67 36.25
C SER A 671 -1.12 -46.24 34.94
N SER A 672 -0.59 -45.81 33.79
CA SER A 672 -1.09 -46.12 32.44
C SER A 672 -2.53 -45.61 32.19
N THR A 673 -2.95 -44.57 32.90
CA THR A 673 -4.28 -43.96 32.73
C THR A 673 -4.19 -42.69 31.89
N ALA A 674 -5.08 -42.56 30.90
CA ALA A 674 -5.22 -41.31 30.14
C ALA A 674 -5.76 -40.17 31.03
N ARG A 675 -5.12 -39.01 30.93
CA ARG A 675 -5.44 -37.79 31.67
C ARG A 675 -5.53 -36.65 30.69
N GLU A 676 -6.52 -35.78 30.88
CA GLU A 676 -6.66 -34.53 30.13
C GLU A 676 -7.00 -33.40 31.09
N VAL A 677 -6.45 -32.21 30.81
CA VAL A 677 -6.90 -30.92 31.33
C VAL A 677 -7.35 -30.07 30.14
N ILE A 678 -8.45 -29.34 30.33
CA ILE A 678 -9.12 -28.56 29.29
C ILE A 678 -9.16 -27.12 29.76
N SER A 679 -8.88 -26.15 28.88
CA SER A 679 -8.92 -24.73 29.21
C SER A 679 -10.32 -24.29 29.64
N VAL A 680 -10.44 -23.29 30.51
CA VAL A 680 -11.71 -22.66 30.83
C VAL A 680 -12.11 -21.70 29.71
N ARG A 681 -11.14 -21.00 29.12
CA ARG A 681 -11.33 -20.09 27.99
C ARG A 681 -11.26 -20.82 26.65
N THR A 682 -12.05 -20.35 25.69
CA THR A 682 -12.02 -20.77 24.28
C THR A 682 -11.09 -19.88 23.47
N VAL A 683 -10.47 -20.42 22.42
CA VAL A 683 -9.69 -19.64 21.45
C VAL A 683 -10.57 -19.09 20.31
N SER A 684 -10.24 -17.89 19.85
CA SER A 684 -10.77 -17.29 18.61
C SER A 684 -9.89 -17.63 17.42
N ALA A 685 -10.47 -17.52 16.21
CA ALA A 685 -9.67 -17.51 15.00
C ALA A 685 -8.81 -16.24 14.92
N ASP A 686 -7.71 -16.30 14.17
CA ASP A 686 -6.86 -15.17 13.79
C ASP A 686 -6.20 -14.40 14.94
N SER A 687 -6.19 -14.97 16.15
CA SER A 687 -5.62 -14.38 17.37
C SER A 687 -4.53 -15.29 17.96
N TRP A 688 -3.43 -14.71 18.45
CA TRP A 688 -2.35 -15.46 19.08
C TRP A 688 -2.68 -15.91 20.51
N TYR A 689 -2.24 -17.11 20.85
CA TYR A 689 -2.28 -17.68 22.19
C TYR A 689 -0.95 -18.37 22.47
N SER A 690 -0.54 -18.44 23.73
CA SER A 690 0.58 -19.28 24.15
C SER A 690 0.14 -20.22 25.26
N ALA A 691 0.42 -21.50 25.10
CA ALA A 691 0.07 -22.53 26.08
C ALA A 691 1.32 -23.14 26.69
N ALA A 692 1.29 -23.35 28.00
CA ALA A 692 2.32 -24.07 28.73
C ALA A 692 1.67 -25.23 29.49
N VAL A 693 2.23 -26.43 29.38
CA VAL A 693 1.74 -27.64 30.03
C VAL A 693 2.81 -28.14 30.99
N THR A 694 2.55 -28.02 32.30
CA THR A 694 3.48 -28.52 33.32
C THR A 694 3.04 -29.86 33.89
N VAL A 695 3.97 -30.80 34.01
CA VAL A 695 3.75 -32.17 34.48
C VAL A 695 4.79 -32.51 35.54
N SER A 696 4.32 -32.80 36.75
CA SER A 696 5.11 -33.41 37.82
C SER A 696 4.68 -34.86 38.03
N PRO A 697 5.38 -35.66 38.86
CA PRO A 697 4.93 -37.01 39.24
C PRO A 697 3.56 -37.07 39.96
N THR A 698 2.94 -35.92 40.27
CA THR A 698 1.67 -35.83 41.01
C THR A 698 0.62 -34.91 40.39
N GLN A 699 0.98 -34.10 39.39
CA GLN A 699 0.11 -33.05 38.86
C GLN A 699 0.35 -32.78 37.37
N LEU A 700 -0.74 -32.62 36.63
CA LEU A 700 -0.79 -32.08 35.26
C LEU A 700 -1.51 -30.72 35.33
N SER A 701 -0.93 -29.68 34.76
CA SER A 701 -1.52 -28.34 34.69
C SER A 701 -1.42 -27.76 33.28
N LEU A 702 -2.45 -27.07 32.84
CA LEU A 702 -2.50 -26.29 31.60
C LEU A 702 -2.63 -24.81 31.94
N TRP A 703 -1.69 -24.03 31.41
CA TRP A 703 -1.63 -22.58 31.50
C TRP A 703 -1.83 -22.00 30.10
N LEU A 704 -2.52 -20.86 30.00
CA LEU A 704 -2.81 -20.17 28.74
C LEU A 704 -2.63 -18.67 28.90
N LYS A 705 -1.86 -18.06 28.00
CA LYS A 705 -1.90 -16.63 27.68
C LYS A 705 -2.83 -16.44 26.48
N ALA A 706 -3.85 -15.62 26.64
CA ALA A 706 -4.77 -15.18 25.59
C ALA A 706 -4.41 -13.76 25.11
N PRO A 707 -4.96 -13.29 23.98
CA PRO A 707 -4.76 -11.91 23.53
C PRO A 707 -5.11 -10.89 24.62
N GLY A 708 -4.15 -10.06 24.99
CA GLY A 708 -4.29 -9.04 26.04
C GLY A 708 -4.03 -9.53 27.48
N ASP A 709 -3.71 -10.80 27.71
CA ASP A 709 -3.19 -11.27 29.01
C ASP A 709 -1.73 -10.83 29.18
N THR A 710 -1.38 -10.19 30.30
CA THR A 710 0.01 -9.88 30.65
C THR A 710 0.83 -11.12 31.05
N ASN A 711 0.19 -12.10 31.68
CA ASN A 711 0.82 -13.29 32.23
C ASN A 711 0.01 -14.53 31.86
N TYR A 712 0.66 -15.70 31.81
CA TYR A 712 -0.06 -16.98 31.69
C TYR A 712 -1.02 -17.17 32.88
N VAL A 713 -2.25 -17.59 32.55
CA VAL A 713 -3.31 -17.92 33.52
C VAL A 713 -3.39 -19.43 33.67
N LEU A 714 -3.45 -19.94 34.91
CA LEU A 714 -3.76 -21.35 35.17
C LEU A 714 -5.21 -21.64 34.78
N GLU A 715 -5.41 -22.35 33.68
CA GLU A 715 -6.75 -22.69 33.20
C GLU A 715 -7.30 -23.92 33.93
N SER A 716 -6.49 -24.96 34.10
CA SER A 716 -6.94 -26.24 34.65
C SER A 716 -5.78 -27.07 35.20
N SER A 717 -6.05 -27.83 36.26
CA SER A 717 -5.08 -28.72 36.88
C SER A 717 -5.73 -30.00 37.40
N LEU A 718 -5.02 -31.12 37.28
CA LEU A 718 -5.47 -32.45 37.62
C LEU A 718 -4.37 -33.22 38.36
N ALA A 719 -4.73 -33.89 39.45
CA ALA A 719 -3.83 -34.81 40.13
C ALA A 719 -3.61 -36.09 39.28
N ILE A 720 -2.35 -36.46 39.06
CA ILE A 720 -1.95 -37.66 38.31
C ILE A 720 -1.08 -38.58 39.18
N SER A 721 -0.85 -39.81 38.74
CA SER A 721 -0.14 -40.82 39.53
C SER A 721 1.17 -41.25 38.88
N GLY A 722 2.29 -40.72 39.37
CA GLY A 722 3.63 -41.03 38.88
C GLY A 722 4.03 -40.18 37.68
N ALA A 723 5.33 -40.16 37.41
CA ALA A 723 5.92 -39.51 36.23
C ALA A 723 5.31 -40.01 34.92
N TRP A 724 5.55 -39.26 33.84
CA TRP A 724 5.09 -39.60 32.51
C TRP A 724 5.58 -41.00 32.10
N TYR A 725 4.62 -41.86 31.72
CA TYR A 725 4.77 -43.19 31.09
C TYR A 725 6.17 -43.86 31.20
N PRO A 726 6.44 -44.65 32.27
CA PRO A 726 7.79 -45.03 32.69
C PRO A 726 8.40 -46.25 31.95
N THR A 727 7.99 -46.53 30.72
CA THR A 727 8.57 -47.61 29.90
C THR A 727 9.06 -47.07 28.56
N GLU A 728 10.26 -47.45 28.14
CA GLU A 728 10.91 -46.99 26.89
C GLU A 728 9.93 -47.01 25.71
N PHE A 729 9.56 -45.82 25.24
CA PHE A 729 8.60 -45.62 24.16
C PHE A 729 9.19 -44.72 23.09
N ASN A 730 10.18 -45.26 22.38
CA ASN A 730 10.86 -44.58 21.29
C ASN A 730 9.88 -44.29 20.14
N ARG A 731 9.33 -43.07 20.15
CA ARG A 731 8.40 -42.52 19.16
C ARG A 731 8.64 -41.03 18.99
N VAL A 732 8.41 -40.56 17.76
CA VAL A 732 8.63 -39.19 17.32
C VAL A 732 7.73 -38.21 18.06
N TRP A 733 8.21 -36.97 18.16
CA TRP A 733 7.41 -35.79 18.43
C TRP A 733 7.01 -35.15 17.12
N VAL A 734 5.82 -34.55 17.05
CA VAL A 734 5.23 -33.99 15.84
C VAL A 734 4.64 -32.62 16.14
N ILE A 735 4.96 -31.63 15.29
CA ILE A 735 4.38 -30.28 15.32
C ILE A 735 3.31 -30.18 14.22
N GLY A 736 2.22 -29.47 14.52
CA GLY A 736 1.06 -29.31 13.65
C GLY A 736 0.14 -30.53 13.60
N GLN A 737 0.41 -31.60 14.35
CA GLN A 737 -0.47 -32.77 14.46
C GLN A 737 -0.39 -33.41 15.86
N THR A 738 -1.39 -34.23 16.19
CA THR A 738 -1.40 -35.09 17.40
C THR A 738 -1.85 -36.50 17.00
N GLU A 739 -0.91 -37.28 16.45
CA GLU A 739 -1.21 -38.57 15.85
C GLU A 739 -1.46 -39.70 16.86
N TYR A 740 -2.33 -40.62 16.46
CA TYR A 740 -2.46 -41.95 17.03
C TYR A 740 -2.30 -42.96 15.88
N ASP A 741 -1.35 -43.89 16.05
CA ASP A 741 -1.17 -45.05 15.17
C ASP A 741 -1.90 -46.26 15.77
N PRO A 742 -2.99 -46.76 15.15
CA PRO A 742 -3.71 -47.93 15.62
C PRO A 742 -2.98 -49.25 15.32
N ALA A 743 -2.06 -49.28 14.34
CA ALA A 743 -1.33 -50.48 13.91
C ALA A 743 -0.20 -50.14 12.92
N GLU A 744 0.91 -50.89 12.99
CA GLU A 744 2.07 -50.88 12.08
C GLU A 744 1.78 -51.13 10.57
N ASN A 745 0.52 -51.04 10.14
CA ASN A 745 0.04 -51.14 8.76
C ASN A 745 -0.78 -49.90 8.31
N GLY A 746 -0.52 -48.71 8.88
CA GLY A 746 -0.76 -47.43 8.21
C GLY A 746 -2.22 -46.97 8.07
N GLY A 747 -3.00 -47.03 9.15
CA GLY A 747 -4.35 -46.43 9.20
C GLY A 747 -4.39 -45.21 10.13
N PHE A 748 -4.32 -44.00 9.59
CA PHE A 748 -4.34 -42.77 10.39
C PHE A 748 -5.63 -42.61 11.22
N GLY A 749 -5.50 -42.26 12.50
CA GLY A 749 -6.62 -42.10 13.43
C GLY A 749 -6.39 -41.02 14.49
N GLY A 750 -5.97 -39.82 14.08
CA GLY A 750 -5.71 -38.67 14.97
C GLY A 750 -6.70 -37.51 14.79
N TYR A 751 -6.37 -36.37 15.40
CA TYR A 751 -7.01 -35.09 15.10
C TYR A 751 -6.56 -34.55 13.73
N TYR A 752 -7.28 -33.57 13.17
CA TYR A 752 -6.81 -32.88 11.97
C TYR A 752 -5.48 -32.17 12.24
N SER A 753 -4.67 -31.96 11.19
CA SER A 753 -3.54 -31.04 11.27
C SER A 753 -4.00 -29.65 11.71
N PHE A 754 -3.12 -28.91 12.37
CA PHE A 754 -3.36 -27.52 12.71
C PHE A 754 -3.75 -26.72 11.47
N ASN A 755 -4.51 -25.64 11.67
CA ASN A 755 -4.80 -24.70 10.60
C ASN A 755 -4.66 -23.27 11.09
N GLY A 756 -3.63 -22.60 10.58
CA GLY A 756 -3.06 -21.36 11.11
C GLY A 756 -1.57 -21.52 11.40
N GLU A 757 -1.05 -20.68 12.27
CA GLU A 757 0.39 -20.55 12.56
C GLU A 757 0.76 -21.19 13.91
N ILE A 758 1.94 -21.81 13.98
CA ILE A 758 2.55 -22.32 15.23
C ILE A 758 3.95 -21.73 15.34
N ASP A 759 4.30 -21.31 16.55
CA ASP A 759 5.51 -20.59 16.88
C ASP A 759 6.07 -21.06 18.24
N GLU A 760 7.34 -20.81 18.50
CA GLU A 760 7.98 -20.95 19.82
C GLU A 760 7.70 -22.26 20.58
N VAL A 761 8.22 -23.38 20.06
CA VAL A 761 7.93 -24.73 20.61
C VAL A 761 9.10 -25.27 21.43
N ARG A 762 8.92 -25.35 22.75
CA ARG A 762 9.96 -25.80 23.71
C ARG A 762 9.51 -26.99 24.56
N ILE A 763 10.46 -27.89 24.85
CA ILE A 763 10.28 -29.03 25.75
C ILE A 763 11.38 -29.03 26.81
N SER A 764 11.01 -28.93 28.08
CA SER A 764 11.93 -28.94 29.23
C SER A 764 11.68 -30.14 30.15
N PRO A 765 12.69 -30.97 30.50
CA PRO A 765 12.55 -32.09 31.46
C PRO A 765 12.31 -31.71 32.94
N THR A 766 11.82 -30.50 33.20
CA THR A 766 11.56 -29.93 34.52
C THR A 766 10.17 -29.29 34.55
N VAL A 767 9.62 -29.05 35.74
CA VAL A 767 8.44 -28.17 35.90
C VAL A 767 8.95 -26.75 36.03
N LEU A 768 8.68 -25.92 35.02
CA LEU A 768 8.96 -24.49 35.07
C LEU A 768 7.88 -23.77 35.89
N GLY A 769 8.27 -22.66 36.53
CA GLY A 769 7.35 -21.74 37.20
C GLY A 769 6.71 -20.78 36.20
N ASN A 770 5.58 -20.16 36.56
CA ASN A 770 4.80 -19.29 35.67
C ASN A 770 5.63 -18.16 35.05
N GLY A 771 6.50 -17.53 35.84
CA GLY A 771 7.42 -16.48 35.38
C GLY A 771 8.54 -16.95 34.44
N LYS A 772 8.67 -18.25 34.14
CA LYS A 772 9.71 -18.82 33.26
C LYS A 772 9.18 -19.36 31.91
N PHE A 773 7.90 -19.18 31.62
CA PHE A 773 7.33 -19.58 30.33
C PHE A 773 7.69 -18.60 29.22
N LEU A 774 8.01 -19.10 28.02
CA LEU A 774 8.60 -18.33 26.90
C LEU A 774 7.92 -16.98 26.64
N ALA A 775 6.60 -17.03 26.51
CA ALA A 775 5.80 -15.92 26.01
C ALA A 775 5.00 -15.20 27.10
N ASN A 776 5.52 -15.03 28.32
CA ASN A 776 4.97 -13.98 29.19
C ASN A 776 5.01 -12.66 28.41
N VAL A 777 4.08 -11.73 28.65
CA VAL A 777 4.37 -10.35 28.20
C VAL A 777 5.53 -9.89 29.07
N ALA A 778 6.55 -9.27 28.46
CA ALA A 778 7.38 -8.31 29.18
C ALA A 778 6.40 -7.23 29.64
N SER A 779 5.84 -7.43 30.85
CA SER A 779 4.77 -6.59 31.40
C SER A 779 5.14 -5.15 31.15
N GLY A 780 4.22 -4.32 30.63
CA GLY A 780 4.49 -2.93 30.22
C GLY A 780 5.03 -2.09 31.38
N ILE A 781 6.33 -2.25 31.58
CA ILE A 781 7.19 -1.89 32.70
C ILE A 781 8.51 -1.70 31.94
N GLU A 782 8.99 -0.47 31.87
CA GLU A 782 10.18 -0.07 31.09
C GLU A 782 11.49 -0.49 31.81
N ASP A 783 11.43 -1.62 32.53
CA ASP A 783 12.07 -1.75 33.84
C ASP A 783 11.99 -3.23 34.36
N PRO A 784 12.73 -4.19 33.74
CA PRO A 784 12.68 -5.63 34.06
C PRO A 784 12.91 -5.93 35.55
N ASP A 785 12.48 -7.08 36.10
CA ASP A 785 12.74 -7.48 37.50
C ASP A 785 13.66 -8.71 37.51
N SER A 786 14.98 -8.50 37.56
CA SER A 786 15.97 -9.57 37.42
C SER A 786 16.27 -10.32 38.72
N ASP A 787 16.06 -9.70 39.89
CA ASP A 787 16.30 -10.32 41.20
C ASP A 787 15.03 -10.98 41.80
N GLY A 788 13.85 -10.60 41.30
CA GLY A 788 12.56 -11.21 41.56
C GLY A 788 11.85 -10.67 42.80
N ASP A 789 12.14 -9.44 43.21
CA ASP A 789 11.61 -8.84 44.44
C ASP A 789 10.38 -7.92 44.27
N ALA A 790 9.95 -7.72 43.01
CA ALA A 790 8.85 -6.90 42.55
C ALA A 790 9.08 -5.37 42.53
N MET A 791 10.33 -4.92 42.72
CA MET A 791 10.82 -3.66 42.16
C MET A 791 11.34 -3.92 40.73
N GLY A 792 11.71 -2.86 40.00
CA GLY A 792 12.28 -3.00 38.65
C GLY A 792 13.72 -2.50 38.59
N ASP A 793 14.51 -3.18 37.75
CA ASP A 793 15.94 -3.02 37.55
C ASP A 793 16.34 -1.60 37.17
N ALA A 794 15.64 -0.98 36.22
CA ALA A 794 15.94 0.39 35.79
C ALA A 794 15.64 1.41 36.89
N TRP A 795 14.57 1.22 37.67
CA TRP A 795 14.28 2.05 38.85
C TRP A 795 15.31 1.82 39.97
N GLU A 796 15.69 0.58 40.24
CA GLU A 796 16.74 0.26 41.21
C GLU A 796 18.13 0.76 40.79
N LEU A 797 18.44 0.73 39.49
CA LEU A 797 19.67 1.29 38.94
C LEU A 797 19.65 2.82 38.95
N GLU A 798 18.50 3.46 38.67
CA GLU A 798 18.31 4.92 38.77
C GLU A 798 18.55 5.42 40.21
N TYR A 799 17.95 4.75 41.20
CA TYR A 799 17.94 5.24 42.59
C TYR A 799 19.03 4.65 43.49
N PHE A 800 19.43 3.40 43.28
CA PHE A 800 20.40 2.70 44.14
C PHE A 800 21.71 2.34 43.43
N GLY A 801 21.72 2.31 42.09
CA GLY A 801 22.88 1.89 41.28
C GLY A 801 23.19 0.39 41.37
N SER A 802 22.27 -0.43 41.90
CA SER A 802 22.40 -1.89 41.99
C SER A 802 21.08 -2.56 42.38
N LEU A 803 20.84 -3.77 41.86
CA LEU A 803 19.78 -4.72 42.24
C LEU A 803 20.08 -5.39 43.60
N GLY A 804 20.42 -4.58 44.60
CA GLY A 804 20.93 -5.03 45.90
C GLY A 804 20.17 -4.44 47.09
N GLN A 805 19.17 -3.60 46.81
CA GLN A 805 18.18 -3.23 47.82
C GLN A 805 17.10 -4.31 47.88
N THR A 806 16.15 -4.15 48.79
CA THR A 806 15.00 -5.05 48.85
C THR A 806 13.72 -4.24 48.91
N ALA A 807 12.62 -4.77 48.40
CA ALA A 807 11.27 -4.26 48.45
C ALA A 807 10.85 -3.84 49.87
N ALA A 808 11.31 -4.59 50.89
CA ALA A 808 11.06 -4.33 52.31
C ALA A 808 12.08 -3.38 52.97
N GLY A 809 13.06 -2.88 52.21
CA GLY A 809 14.01 -1.85 52.62
C GLY A 809 13.37 -0.46 52.72
N ASP A 810 14.12 0.49 53.28
CA ASP A 810 13.77 1.90 53.48
C ASP A 810 15.11 2.65 53.33
N PHE A 811 15.48 3.00 52.09
CA PHE A 811 16.84 3.40 51.74
C PHE A 811 17.24 4.78 52.29
N ASP A 812 16.31 5.74 52.31
CA ASP A 812 16.54 7.07 52.88
C ASP A 812 16.15 7.22 54.37
N GLY A 813 15.41 6.24 54.92
CA GLY A 813 15.06 6.17 56.33
C GLY A 813 13.83 6.99 56.74
N ASP A 814 12.94 7.34 55.82
CA ASP A 814 11.75 8.16 56.11
C ASP A 814 10.51 7.39 56.62
N GLY A 815 10.60 6.05 56.62
CA GLY A 815 9.56 5.14 57.08
C GLY A 815 8.61 4.65 55.98
N THR A 816 8.90 4.98 54.73
CA THR A 816 8.29 4.37 53.54
C THR A 816 9.20 3.23 53.07
N THR A 817 8.63 2.11 52.63
CA THR A 817 9.45 1.01 52.09
C THR A 817 9.64 1.17 50.59
N ASN A 818 10.80 0.78 50.06
CA ASN A 818 11.18 0.92 48.65
C ASN A 818 10.05 0.48 47.68
N ILE A 819 9.40 -0.66 47.91
CA ILE A 819 8.27 -1.14 47.07
C ILE A 819 7.04 -0.22 47.08
N VAL A 820 6.77 0.45 48.19
CA VAL A 820 5.68 1.44 48.29
C VAL A 820 6.04 2.68 47.48
N GLU A 821 7.31 3.05 47.44
CA GLU A 821 7.79 4.20 46.68
C GLU A 821 7.75 3.94 45.18
N TYR A 822 8.28 2.79 44.75
CA TYR A 822 8.15 2.26 43.39
C TYR A 822 6.69 2.29 42.89
N LEU A 823 5.78 1.65 43.64
CA LEU A 823 4.37 1.55 43.29
C LEU A 823 3.62 2.90 43.37
N THR A 824 4.17 3.94 43.98
CA THR A 824 3.49 5.25 44.13
C THR A 824 4.19 6.42 43.44
N GLY A 825 5.35 6.19 42.81
CA GLY A 825 6.15 7.24 42.16
C GLY A 825 6.78 8.20 43.17
N LEU A 826 7.12 7.71 44.36
CA LEU A 826 7.93 8.45 45.34
C LEU A 826 9.42 8.20 45.08
N SER A 827 10.29 8.86 45.84
CA SER A 827 11.72 8.90 45.56
C SER A 827 12.49 8.33 46.76
N PRO A 828 13.05 7.11 46.66
CA PRO A 828 13.61 6.35 47.79
C PRO A 828 14.96 6.88 48.27
N VAL A 829 15.42 8.02 47.73
CA VAL A 829 16.69 8.69 48.03
C VAL A 829 16.47 10.06 48.69
N SER A 830 15.22 10.39 49.04
CA SER A 830 14.80 11.72 49.46
C SER A 830 13.81 11.62 50.60
N GLY A 831 14.30 11.57 51.85
CA GLY A 831 13.48 11.36 53.06
C GLY A 831 12.52 12.51 53.45
N SER A 832 12.12 13.31 52.46
CA SER A 832 10.95 14.17 52.47
C SER A 832 9.77 13.60 51.65
N SER A 833 10.01 12.54 50.87
CA SER A 833 9.13 11.96 49.84
C SER A 833 8.18 10.87 50.36
N ARG A 834 8.05 10.68 51.68
CA ARG A 834 7.21 9.61 52.26
C ARG A 834 5.77 9.49 51.79
N PHE A 835 5.27 8.27 51.86
CA PHE A 835 3.85 7.94 51.68
C PHE A 835 2.99 8.43 52.88
N ALA A 836 2.59 9.71 52.87
CA ALA A 836 1.76 10.31 53.91
C ALA A 836 0.44 10.89 53.38
N GLY A 837 -0.68 10.24 53.78
CA GLY A 837 -2.02 10.77 53.55
C GLY A 837 -2.35 11.99 54.42
N THR A 838 -3.05 12.96 53.84
CA THR A 838 -3.61 14.15 54.52
C THR A 838 -5.13 14.08 54.56
N VAL A 839 -5.75 14.71 55.56
CA VAL A 839 -7.22 14.75 55.73
C VAL A 839 -7.69 16.19 55.88
N SER A 840 -8.65 16.60 55.05
CA SER A 840 -9.32 17.90 55.10
C SER A 840 -10.84 17.71 55.07
N GLY A 841 -11.50 17.98 56.20
CA GLY A 841 -12.91 17.65 56.38
C GLY A 841 -13.14 16.14 56.33
N ASN A 842 -13.88 15.68 55.32
CA ASN A 842 -14.10 14.26 55.03
C ASN A 842 -13.27 13.74 53.85
N THR A 843 -12.42 14.58 53.27
CA THR A 843 -11.61 14.27 52.09
C THR A 843 -10.21 13.85 52.53
N ILE A 844 -9.72 12.77 51.93
CA ILE A 844 -8.40 12.17 52.17
C ILE A 844 -7.64 12.27 50.85
N THR A 845 -6.39 12.73 50.90
CA THR A 845 -5.51 12.86 49.73
C THR A 845 -4.14 12.27 50.06
N TRP A 846 -3.59 11.42 49.18
CA TRP A 846 -2.30 10.74 49.36
C TRP A 846 -1.50 10.71 48.04
N PRO A 847 -0.16 10.55 48.08
CA PRO A 847 0.66 10.36 46.88
C PRO A 847 0.27 9.09 46.11
N ALA A 848 0.37 9.10 44.79
CA ALA A 848 0.05 7.95 43.95
C ALA A 848 0.68 8.06 42.56
N LYS A 849 0.92 6.94 41.88
CA LYS A 849 1.20 6.88 40.44
C LYS A 849 -0.11 6.69 39.68
N ALA A 850 -0.25 7.30 38.50
CA ALA A 850 -1.45 7.14 37.68
C ALA A 850 -1.68 5.67 37.30
N GLY A 851 -2.94 5.23 37.23
CA GLY A 851 -3.31 3.83 36.97
C GLY A 851 -3.35 2.93 38.21
N VAL A 852 -2.66 3.29 39.30
CA VAL A 852 -2.61 2.46 40.52
C VAL A 852 -3.94 2.49 41.27
N SER A 853 -4.41 1.31 41.67
CA SER A 853 -5.68 1.10 42.36
C SER A 853 -5.49 0.92 43.86
N PHE A 854 -6.13 1.76 44.67
CA PHE A 854 -6.03 1.74 46.12
C PHE A 854 -7.35 1.34 46.76
N THR A 855 -7.31 0.53 47.82
CA THR A 855 -8.48 0.24 48.65
C THR A 855 -8.49 1.16 49.86
N VAL A 856 -9.55 1.96 50.02
CA VAL A 856 -9.77 2.80 51.19
C VAL A 856 -10.54 1.99 52.22
N GLN A 857 -9.93 1.76 53.38
CA GLN A 857 -10.55 1.11 54.52
C GLN A 857 -10.92 2.12 55.62
N ARG A 858 -12.04 1.88 56.29
CA ARG A 858 -12.56 2.73 57.37
C ARG A 858 -12.85 1.89 58.63
N SER A 859 -12.52 2.43 59.79
CA SER A 859 -12.92 1.89 61.09
C SER A 859 -13.38 2.99 62.06
N ALA A 860 -14.16 2.62 63.08
CA ALA A 860 -14.47 3.48 64.21
C ALA A 860 -13.40 3.42 65.33
N THR A 861 -12.44 2.49 65.26
CA THR A 861 -11.38 2.29 66.28
C THR A 861 -10.07 1.81 65.67
N MET A 862 -8.93 2.16 66.27
CA MET A 862 -7.60 1.64 65.89
C MET A 862 -7.22 0.34 66.62
N ALA A 863 -8.18 -0.37 67.23
CA ALA A 863 -7.90 -1.36 68.29
C ALA A 863 -7.91 -2.83 67.83
N ASP A 864 -8.44 -3.12 66.64
CA ASP A 864 -8.59 -4.49 66.10
C ASP A 864 -8.56 -4.44 64.56
N GLU A 865 -7.82 -5.34 63.94
CA GLU A 865 -7.77 -5.52 62.49
C GLU A 865 -9.15 -5.87 61.92
N ALA A 866 -9.94 -6.68 62.64
CA ALA A 866 -11.30 -7.05 62.22
C ALA A 866 -12.31 -5.89 62.26
N SER A 867 -11.91 -4.69 62.72
CA SER A 867 -12.76 -3.49 62.74
C SER A 867 -12.71 -2.65 61.46
N TRP A 868 -11.76 -2.93 60.56
CA TRP A 868 -11.63 -2.23 59.28
C TRP A 868 -12.55 -2.84 58.21
N ALA A 869 -13.22 -1.99 57.45
CA ALA A 869 -14.04 -2.39 56.32
C ALA A 869 -13.67 -1.57 55.07
N ASP A 870 -13.63 -2.22 53.92
CA ASP A 870 -13.47 -1.56 52.62
C ASP A 870 -14.67 -0.64 52.37
N VAL A 871 -14.41 0.62 52.03
CA VAL A 871 -15.45 1.63 51.77
C VAL A 871 -15.34 2.26 50.39
N ALA A 872 -14.19 2.15 49.72
CA ALA A 872 -14.03 2.52 48.32
C ALA A 872 -12.79 1.85 47.71
N THR A 873 -12.83 1.71 46.38
CA THR A 873 -11.64 1.48 45.54
C THR A 873 -11.42 2.74 44.70
N VAL A 874 -10.18 3.19 44.61
CA VAL A 874 -9.79 4.47 44.00
C VAL A 874 -8.64 4.23 43.05
N VAL A 875 -8.88 4.36 41.74
CA VAL A 875 -7.83 4.37 40.73
C VAL A 875 -7.29 5.80 40.61
N ALA A 876 -5.99 5.96 40.77
CA ALA A 876 -5.32 7.25 40.65
C ALA A 876 -5.23 7.71 39.18
N THR A 877 -5.39 9.01 38.94
CA THR A 877 -5.33 9.61 37.59
C THR A 877 -4.19 10.63 37.45
N GLY A 878 -3.20 10.57 38.34
CA GLY A 878 -2.08 11.51 38.42
C GLY A 878 -1.25 11.27 39.69
N THR A 879 -0.35 12.20 40.02
CA THR A 879 0.62 12.10 41.13
C THR A 879 0.02 12.07 42.55
N THR A 880 -1.30 12.21 42.67
CA THR A 880 -2.04 12.04 43.94
C THR A 880 -3.38 11.39 43.68
N ALA A 881 -3.86 10.62 44.65
CA ALA A 881 -5.21 10.10 44.71
C ALA A 881 -6.01 10.81 45.81
N THR A 882 -7.32 10.96 45.61
CA THR A 882 -8.21 11.64 46.56
C THR A 882 -9.55 10.93 46.66
N TRP A 883 -10.06 10.78 47.88
CA TRP A 883 -11.38 10.22 48.16
C TRP A 883 -12.12 11.03 49.23
N THR A 884 -13.45 11.09 49.15
CA THR A 884 -14.28 11.84 50.12
C THR A 884 -15.35 10.94 50.71
N ASP A 885 -15.36 10.82 52.04
CA ASP A 885 -16.43 10.13 52.76
C ASP A 885 -17.69 11.00 52.78
N LEU A 886 -18.66 10.65 51.95
CA LEU A 886 -19.95 11.35 51.88
C LEU A 886 -20.85 11.05 53.09
N VAL A 887 -20.58 9.97 53.85
CA VAL A 887 -21.40 9.53 54.99
C VAL A 887 -20.49 8.98 56.11
N PRO A 888 -19.69 9.85 56.77
CA PRO A 888 -18.82 9.42 57.86
C PRO A 888 -19.63 9.00 59.10
N PRO A 889 -19.17 8.01 59.88
CA PRO A 889 -19.78 7.64 61.14
C PRO A 889 -19.89 8.81 62.13
N SER A 890 -20.98 8.86 62.89
CA SER A 890 -21.16 9.83 63.98
C SER A 890 -20.13 9.58 65.09
N GLY A 891 -19.15 10.49 65.22
CA GLY A 891 -18.10 10.42 66.24
C GLY A 891 -16.71 10.60 65.63
N LYS A 892 -15.86 9.58 65.77
CA LYS A 892 -14.55 9.51 65.12
C LYS A 892 -14.56 8.40 64.07
N ALA A 893 -13.89 8.66 62.95
CA ALA A 893 -13.56 7.67 61.95
C ALA A 893 -12.04 7.67 61.75
N PHE A 894 -11.48 6.49 61.52
CA PHE A 894 -10.11 6.26 61.12
C PHE A 894 -10.13 5.68 59.72
N TYR A 895 -9.13 6.04 58.93
CA TYR A 895 -8.99 5.59 57.55
C TYR A 895 -7.57 5.07 57.35
N ARG A 896 -7.43 4.03 56.53
CA ARG A 896 -6.14 3.60 56.00
C ARG A 896 -6.26 3.33 54.51
N ILE A 897 -5.18 3.59 53.80
CA ILE A 897 -5.06 3.31 52.37
C ILE A 897 -4.29 2.00 52.25
N VAL A 898 -4.83 1.06 51.47
CA VAL A 898 -4.24 -0.25 51.25
C VAL A 898 -3.86 -0.33 49.76
N LEU A 899 -2.58 -0.57 49.50
CA LEU A 899 -2.03 -0.85 48.18
C LEU A 899 -2.45 -2.25 47.70
N PRO A 900 -2.41 -2.55 46.39
CA PRO A 900 -2.37 -3.92 45.93
C PRO A 900 -1.15 -4.61 46.55
N THR A 901 -1.30 -5.85 47.00
CA THR A 901 -0.15 -6.73 47.14
C THR A 901 0.30 -7.15 45.73
N PRO A 902 1.60 -7.09 45.39
CA PRO A 902 2.10 -7.76 44.20
C PRO A 902 1.78 -9.27 44.25
#